data_AF-A0A137S275-F1
#
_entry.id   AF-A0A137S275-F1
#
_cell.length_a   1.000
_cell.length_b   1.000
_cell.length_c   1.000
_cell.angle_alpha   90.00
_cell.angle_beta   90.00
_cell.angle_gamma   90.00
#
_symmetry.space_group_name_H-M   'P 1'
#
loop_
_entity.id
_entity.type
_entity.pdbx_description
1 polymer ?
#
loop_
_entity_poly.entity_id
_entity_poly.type
_entity_poly.pdbx_seq_one_letter_code
_entity_poly.pdbx_strand_id
1 'polypeptide(L)'
;MFWFTGDSLAFKPEPGDSRHFILEQTAELQTPSGFRREPTRVRMESLLRSDVLAVDNDVVELQSRSLHTQLWEQDRLGLDTEQIPEYSDRLQSMAALLKAGIVERVASDGQVLETNYVNESALAELTEDSRLPEPVRDMLSRDLSVMHTYQPAFPSGKPRVGVSWQVPARDMGGQSLPAVQYEISHVNDDTVSLKFRSVTTEGATDSAAVEIEGFMELERLTGWPRRAAARISGVFEYADQHLALKSTMTLTQTGIEPRFKAGQAWYRALGALDSRVVDTTDPEFETYYLPPFALATPEESFEQLERSLLWFGSEEVDGRLGLDFQIEHYHFAAVEFEPASAVRLLDAEGEPVTDSVPRDPRYTLYSIDSADHRRVPFIASELTRDQLDAIASVEVDATVIVPGELHSFVLTPETPSRHIESLGLTLSVEDWDPDGLLVRAHEPGGSLPTSFPLIGAYPVNAEGDFLPTFSLRLTHTAIEPLRNAFLETSDEGDHWARAEQFAHSATDTLITSPMEERYGDWIYELGAEGGQPIEGVQVYVYGREVEQRTFVAPNALPTLDGGPVVGERTLEQYREPVLEFSSFELDEVVLEGVRQNRLSAVVPGEGAGRCDISVAGEPMYQGSPVRFSAEQSYGTSQLLFASGAYNDQPGRELVTEHGLKYFYDLEIDVNVDCITKVVLHRGTVPDSGQLFRVDPSTLRLSKSQHQTLKQIQQRFNLRELPLIAYNRDGKVLEPLSPAYSGNPSEGWDGDGMDLRFWGEIAEVRYPVSMEREARQVSVQFPPLP
;
A
#
# COMPACT_ATOMS: atom_id res chain seq x y z
N MET A 1 -36.19 -29.41 -13.27
CA MET A 1 -37.20 -29.71 -12.23
C MET A 1 -36.53 -30.58 -11.17
N PHE A 2 -35.94 -29.95 -10.15
CA PHE A 2 -35.42 -30.57 -8.93
C PHE A 2 -35.70 -29.62 -7.76
N TRP A 3 -36.53 -30.11 -6.82
CA TRP A 3 -36.68 -29.79 -5.40
C TRP A 3 -36.09 -28.48 -4.82
N PHE A 4 -36.91 -27.43 -4.73
CA PHE A 4 -36.67 -26.25 -3.88
C PHE A 4 -37.59 -26.33 -2.64
N THR A 5 -37.09 -26.88 -1.53
CA THR A 5 -37.88 -27.13 -0.29
C THR A 5 -37.38 -26.34 0.93
N GLY A 6 -36.97 -25.08 0.74
CA GLY A 6 -36.99 -24.12 1.83
C GLY A 6 -38.41 -23.55 1.96
N ASP A 7 -39.25 -24.14 2.82
CA ASP A 7 -40.65 -23.71 2.99
C ASP A 7 -40.79 -22.40 3.82
N SER A 8 -39.74 -21.96 4.51
CA SER A 8 -39.68 -20.72 5.27
C SER A 8 -38.26 -20.18 5.44
N LEU A 9 -38.10 -18.86 5.54
CA LEU A 9 -36.84 -18.23 5.96
C LEU A 9 -36.65 -18.46 7.47
N ALA A 10 -35.54 -19.07 7.88
CA ALA A 10 -35.26 -19.40 9.27
C ALA A 10 -33.75 -19.47 9.55
N PHE A 11 -33.34 -19.16 10.77
CA PHE A 11 -31.98 -19.37 11.26
C PHE A 11 -31.87 -20.79 11.86
N LYS A 12 -31.20 -21.69 11.13
CA LYS A 12 -31.10 -23.13 11.42
C LYS A 12 -29.73 -23.71 11.03
N PRO A 13 -28.62 -23.18 11.56
CA PRO A 13 -27.31 -23.81 11.37
C PRO A 13 -27.17 -25.12 12.18
N GLU A 14 -26.17 -25.92 11.84
CA GLU A 14 -25.88 -27.18 12.53
C GLU A 14 -24.94 -26.98 13.73
N PRO A 15 -25.06 -27.78 14.82
CA PRO A 15 -24.08 -27.75 15.90
C PRO A 15 -22.65 -28.04 15.42
N GLY A 16 -21.70 -27.21 15.83
CA GLY A 16 -20.31 -27.29 15.35
C GLY A 16 -20.03 -26.51 14.07
N ASP A 17 -21.04 -25.90 13.44
CA ASP A 17 -20.82 -24.95 12.35
C ASP A 17 -19.99 -23.77 12.84
N SER A 18 -19.01 -23.38 12.03
CA SER A 18 -18.13 -22.24 12.30
C SER A 18 -18.03 -21.35 11.07
N ARG A 19 -18.14 -20.05 11.27
CA ARG A 19 -18.05 -19.02 10.23
C ARG A 19 -17.11 -17.90 10.68
N HIS A 20 -16.44 -17.30 9.70
CA HIS A 20 -15.62 -16.12 9.93
C HIS A 20 -16.25 -14.91 9.26
N PHE A 21 -16.20 -13.77 9.94
CA PHE A 21 -16.82 -12.53 9.49
C PHE A 21 -15.83 -11.38 9.62
N ILE A 22 -15.81 -10.52 8.61
CA ILE A 22 -15.18 -9.20 8.70
C ILE A 22 -16.30 -8.23 9.04
N LEU A 23 -16.17 -7.56 10.18
CA LEU A 23 -17.05 -6.49 10.62
C LEU A 23 -16.28 -5.18 10.58
N GLU A 24 -16.81 -4.20 9.86
CA GLU A 24 -16.25 -2.85 9.81
C GLU A 24 -17.30 -1.86 10.30
N GLN A 25 -16.91 -0.99 11.23
CA GLN A 25 -17.74 0.10 11.69
C GLN A 25 -16.97 1.42 11.53
N THR A 26 -17.59 2.39 10.88
CA THR A 26 -17.16 3.80 10.92
C THR A 26 -18.25 4.62 11.61
N ALA A 27 -17.85 5.47 12.56
CA ALA A 27 -18.72 6.39 13.28
C ALA A 27 -18.13 7.80 13.21
N GLU A 28 -18.94 8.77 12.80
CA GLU A 28 -18.60 10.18 12.72
C GLU A 28 -19.49 10.98 13.66
N LEU A 29 -18.85 11.72 14.57
CA LEU A 29 -19.51 12.60 15.51
C LEU A 29 -19.34 14.05 15.05
N GLN A 30 -20.44 14.68 14.67
CA GLN A 30 -20.46 16.09 14.25
C GLN A 30 -20.92 16.99 15.39
N THR A 31 -20.11 18.01 15.72
CA THR A 31 -20.49 19.04 16.71
C THR A 31 -21.35 20.13 16.05
N PRO A 32 -22.44 20.58 16.69
CA PRO A 32 -23.38 21.53 16.09
C PRO A 32 -22.88 22.98 15.95
N SER A 33 -21.70 23.36 16.46
CA SER A 33 -21.24 24.76 16.49
C SER A 33 -20.28 25.11 15.35
N GLY A 34 -20.49 26.26 14.70
CA GLY A 34 -19.77 26.79 13.52
C GLY A 34 -18.26 27.09 13.63
N PHE A 35 -17.57 26.52 14.62
CA PHE A 35 -16.13 26.32 14.51
C PHE A 35 -15.92 25.02 13.73
N ARG A 36 -15.27 25.10 12.56
CA ARG A 36 -14.81 23.95 11.77
C ARG A 36 -13.84 23.10 12.60
N ARG A 37 -14.33 22.30 13.54
CA ARG A 37 -13.61 21.16 14.09
C ARG A 37 -13.92 19.98 13.19
N GLU A 38 -12.88 19.27 12.78
CA GLU A 38 -13.06 18.01 12.08
C GLU A 38 -13.95 17.09 12.92
N PRO A 39 -14.89 16.37 12.29
CA PRO A 39 -15.72 15.39 12.98
C PRO A 39 -14.82 14.40 13.72
N THR A 40 -15.21 13.99 14.92
CA THR A 40 -14.50 12.90 15.60
C THR A 40 -14.89 11.62 14.89
N ARG A 41 -13.94 11.05 14.15
CA ARG A 41 -14.11 9.79 13.42
C ARG A 41 -13.53 8.65 14.22
N VAL A 42 -14.34 7.62 14.45
CA VAL A 42 -13.92 6.36 15.05
C VAL A 42 -14.14 5.26 14.02
N ARG A 43 -13.10 4.49 13.72
CA ARG A 43 -13.18 3.33 12.84
C ARG A 43 -12.81 2.09 13.64
N MET A 44 -13.55 1.01 13.47
CA MET A 44 -13.19 -0.29 14.01
C MET A 44 -13.31 -1.35 12.92
N GLU A 45 -12.33 -2.25 12.85
CA GLU A 45 -12.34 -3.41 11.98
C GLU A 45 -12.10 -4.63 12.86
N SER A 46 -12.95 -5.66 12.74
CA SER A 46 -12.83 -6.90 13.48
C SER A 46 -12.96 -8.11 12.57
N LEU A 47 -12.04 -9.06 12.73
CA LEU A 47 -12.18 -10.42 12.22
C LEU A 47 -12.79 -11.28 13.33
N LEU A 48 -14.06 -11.63 13.17
CA LEU A 48 -14.80 -12.46 14.10
C LEU A 48 -14.79 -13.92 13.67
N ARG A 49 -14.75 -14.81 14.65
CA ARG A 49 -15.09 -16.22 14.51
C ARG A 49 -16.37 -16.50 15.31
N SER A 50 -17.37 -17.05 14.64
CA SER A 50 -18.67 -17.39 15.21
C SER A 50 -18.89 -18.90 15.13
N ASP A 51 -18.98 -19.56 16.29
CA ASP A 51 -19.12 -21.00 16.44
C ASP A 51 -20.51 -21.34 17.02
N VAL A 52 -21.22 -22.29 16.41
CA VAL A 52 -22.49 -22.82 16.93
C VAL A 52 -22.19 -23.84 18.02
N LEU A 53 -22.43 -23.47 19.27
CA LEU A 53 -22.15 -24.30 20.43
C LEU A 53 -23.19 -25.41 20.62
N ALA A 54 -24.46 -25.05 20.50
CA ALA A 54 -25.59 -25.94 20.73
C ALA A 54 -26.86 -25.46 20.01
N VAL A 55 -27.80 -26.38 19.80
CA VAL A 55 -29.16 -26.10 19.31
C VAL A 55 -30.15 -26.83 20.21
N ASP A 56 -31.02 -26.10 20.90
CA ASP A 56 -32.06 -26.64 21.78
C ASP A 56 -33.39 -25.89 21.62
N ASN A 57 -34.50 -26.63 21.49
CA ASN A 57 -35.86 -26.09 21.33
C ASN A 57 -35.99 -24.95 20.29
N ASP A 58 -35.43 -25.13 19.10
CA ASP A 58 -35.40 -24.11 18.03
C ASP A 58 -34.68 -22.80 18.42
N VAL A 59 -33.81 -22.85 19.43
CA VAL A 59 -32.88 -21.78 19.84
C VAL A 59 -31.45 -22.25 19.63
N VAL A 60 -30.67 -21.44 18.95
CA VAL A 60 -29.26 -21.66 18.64
C VAL A 60 -28.42 -20.87 19.64
N GLU A 61 -27.44 -21.52 20.25
CA GLU A 61 -26.44 -20.86 21.09
C GLU A 61 -25.18 -20.62 20.26
N LEU A 62 -24.84 -19.35 20.07
CA LEU A 62 -23.77 -18.89 19.20
C LEU A 62 -22.69 -18.18 20.03
N GLN A 63 -21.43 -18.59 19.90
CA GLN A 63 -20.31 -17.85 20.45
C GLN A 63 -19.59 -17.08 19.36
N SER A 64 -19.49 -15.76 19.50
CA SER A 64 -18.76 -14.89 18.57
C SER A 64 -17.61 -14.22 19.30
N ARG A 65 -16.38 -14.37 18.79
CA ARG A 65 -15.16 -13.81 19.38
C ARG A 65 -14.28 -13.16 18.33
N SER A 66 -13.56 -12.12 18.73
CA SER A 66 -12.58 -11.47 17.86
C SER A 66 -11.29 -12.28 17.81
N LEU A 67 -10.86 -12.66 16.60
CA LEU A 67 -9.50 -13.12 16.34
C LEU A 67 -8.54 -11.94 16.24
N HIS A 68 -9.04 -10.83 15.70
CA HIS A 68 -8.31 -9.58 15.56
C HIS A 68 -9.28 -8.40 15.54
N THR A 69 -8.97 -7.34 16.27
CA THR A 69 -9.64 -6.06 16.21
C THR A 69 -8.62 -4.92 16.17
N GLN A 70 -8.85 -3.97 15.27
CA GLN A 70 -8.18 -2.68 15.25
C GLN A 70 -9.21 -1.56 15.46
N LEU A 71 -8.86 -0.60 16.30
CA LEU A 71 -9.65 0.59 16.58
C LEU A 71 -8.79 1.82 16.26
N TRP A 72 -9.30 2.68 15.38
CA TRP A 72 -8.70 3.96 15.04
C TRP A 72 -9.60 5.10 15.51
N GLU A 73 -8.98 6.11 16.11
CA GLU A 73 -9.63 7.36 16.50
C GLU A 73 -8.91 8.50 15.79
N GLN A 74 -9.63 9.27 14.97
CA GLN A 74 -9.06 10.33 14.12
C GLN A 74 -7.84 9.83 13.32
N ASP A 75 -8.01 8.66 12.69
CA ASP A 75 -6.98 7.95 11.90
C ASP A 75 -5.71 7.55 12.69
N ARG A 76 -5.72 7.70 14.02
CA ARG A 76 -4.67 7.19 14.90
C ARG A 76 -5.09 5.85 15.49
N LEU A 77 -4.23 4.84 15.33
CA LEU A 77 -4.43 3.53 15.92
C LEU A 77 -4.45 3.63 17.47
N GLY A 78 -5.58 3.30 18.07
CA GLY A 78 -5.82 3.33 19.52
C GLY A 78 -5.78 1.95 20.17
N LEU A 79 -6.14 0.89 19.43
CA LEU A 79 -6.01 -0.50 19.84
C LEU A 79 -5.65 -1.36 18.62
N ASP A 80 -4.68 -2.25 18.81
CA ASP A 80 -4.49 -3.42 17.96
C ASP A 80 -4.37 -4.64 18.88
N THR A 81 -5.28 -5.60 18.73
CA THR A 81 -5.29 -6.81 19.57
C THR A 81 -4.15 -7.78 19.29
N GLU A 82 -3.40 -7.61 18.20
CA GLU A 82 -2.15 -8.35 17.92
C GLU A 82 -0.93 -7.68 18.55
N GLN A 83 -0.92 -6.35 18.62
CA GLN A 83 0.20 -5.57 19.15
C GLN A 83 -0.23 -4.74 20.37
N ILE A 84 -0.48 -5.43 21.49
CA ILE A 84 -0.94 -4.79 22.73
C ILE A 84 0.28 -4.30 23.52
N PRO A 85 0.38 -3.00 23.86
CA PRO A 85 1.46 -2.50 24.70
C PRO A 85 1.45 -3.15 26.09
N GLU A 86 2.59 -3.70 26.54
CA GLU A 86 2.71 -4.39 27.83
C GLU A 86 2.36 -3.50 29.04
N TYR A 87 2.48 -2.17 28.90
CA TYR A 87 2.28 -1.21 29.98
C TYR A 87 0.83 -0.72 30.15
N SER A 88 -0.13 -1.21 29.34
CA SER A 88 -1.51 -0.72 29.38
C SER A 88 -2.51 -1.80 29.81
N ASP A 89 -2.76 -1.89 31.11
CA ASP A 89 -3.76 -2.80 31.70
C ASP A 89 -5.14 -2.63 31.03
N ARG A 90 -5.53 -1.38 30.71
CA ARG A 90 -6.80 -1.09 30.01
C ARG A 90 -6.88 -1.75 28.63
N LEU A 91 -5.83 -1.60 27.82
CA LEU A 91 -5.80 -2.20 26.47
C LEU A 91 -5.73 -3.72 26.56
N GLN A 92 -5.07 -4.27 27.58
CA GLN A 92 -5.08 -5.70 27.86
C GLN A 92 -6.47 -6.21 28.24
N SER A 93 -7.19 -5.55 29.14
CA SER A 93 -8.57 -5.94 29.50
C SER A 93 -9.52 -5.80 28.30
N MET A 94 -9.37 -4.75 27.48
CA MET A 94 -10.17 -4.58 26.25
C MET A 94 -9.91 -5.69 25.23
N ALA A 95 -8.64 -6.02 24.97
CA ALA A 95 -8.29 -7.12 24.10
C ALA A 95 -8.75 -8.48 24.67
N ALA A 96 -8.64 -8.69 25.98
CA ALA A 96 -9.11 -9.90 26.64
C ALA A 96 -10.63 -10.06 26.54
N LEU A 97 -11.40 -8.96 26.65
CA LEU A 97 -12.85 -8.97 26.45
C LEU A 97 -13.20 -9.33 25.01
N LEU A 98 -12.58 -8.66 24.02
CA LEU A 98 -12.82 -8.89 22.59
C LEU A 98 -12.47 -10.32 22.16
N LYS A 99 -11.32 -10.85 22.60
CA LYS A 99 -10.87 -12.21 22.31
C LYS A 99 -11.69 -13.30 22.99
N ALA A 100 -12.24 -13.01 24.18
CA ALA A 100 -13.17 -13.91 24.86
C ALA A 100 -14.54 -13.94 24.15
N GLY A 101 -14.98 -12.78 23.65
CA GLY A 101 -16.19 -12.66 22.85
C GLY A 101 -17.49 -12.63 23.66
N ILE A 102 -18.58 -12.88 22.96
CA ILE A 102 -19.95 -12.96 23.47
C ILE A 102 -20.59 -14.32 23.16
N VAL A 103 -21.60 -14.69 23.94
CA VAL A 103 -22.52 -15.79 23.65
C VAL A 103 -23.92 -15.22 23.46
N GLU A 104 -24.54 -15.58 22.34
CA GLU A 104 -25.88 -15.15 21.93
C GLU A 104 -26.82 -16.36 21.86
N ARG A 105 -28.09 -16.15 22.27
CA ARG A 105 -29.17 -17.12 22.06
C ARG A 105 -30.08 -16.61 20.97
N VAL A 106 -30.11 -17.29 19.83
CA VAL A 106 -30.80 -16.85 18.62
C VAL A 106 -31.98 -17.79 18.33
N ALA A 107 -33.19 -17.25 18.24
CA ALA A 107 -34.38 -18.01 17.88
C ALA A 107 -34.38 -18.43 16.40
N SER A 108 -35.19 -19.43 16.04
CA SER A 108 -35.32 -19.89 14.65
C SER A 108 -35.82 -18.85 13.64
N ASP A 109 -36.43 -17.76 14.09
CA ASP A 109 -36.78 -16.60 13.25
C ASP A 109 -35.63 -15.59 13.12
N GLY A 110 -34.44 -15.91 13.65
CA GLY A 110 -33.25 -15.07 13.63
C GLY A 110 -33.15 -14.09 14.80
N GLN A 111 -34.19 -13.95 15.64
CA GLN A 111 -34.15 -12.96 16.71
C GLN A 111 -33.15 -13.33 17.79
N VAL A 112 -32.25 -12.41 18.12
CA VAL A 112 -31.41 -12.52 19.32
C VAL A 112 -32.32 -12.35 20.55
N LEU A 113 -32.28 -13.31 21.46
CA LEU A 113 -33.07 -13.34 22.69
C LEU A 113 -32.25 -12.83 23.88
N GLU A 114 -30.95 -13.14 23.90
CA GLU A 114 -30.03 -12.88 25.00
C GLU A 114 -28.60 -12.78 24.45
N THR A 115 -27.80 -11.89 25.03
CA THR A 115 -26.37 -11.69 24.71
C THR A 115 -25.60 -11.50 26.00
N ASN A 116 -24.56 -12.32 26.24
CA ASN A 116 -23.71 -12.26 27.43
C ASN A 116 -22.23 -12.23 27.04
N TYR A 117 -21.41 -11.45 27.74
CA TYR A 117 -19.95 -11.47 27.56
C TYR A 117 -19.35 -12.71 28.23
N VAL A 118 -18.37 -13.33 27.57
CA VAL A 118 -17.67 -14.50 28.13
C VAL A 118 -16.75 -14.12 29.29
N ASN A 119 -16.14 -12.92 29.23
CA ASN A 119 -15.22 -12.42 30.26
C ASN A 119 -15.84 -11.26 31.04
N GLU A 120 -16.76 -11.58 31.95
CA GLU A 120 -17.44 -10.59 32.81
C GLU A 120 -16.47 -9.79 33.70
N SER A 121 -15.34 -10.37 34.11
CA SER A 121 -14.31 -9.66 34.89
C SER A 121 -13.67 -8.52 34.11
N ALA A 122 -13.27 -8.76 32.86
CA ALA A 122 -12.72 -7.71 32.01
C ALA A 122 -13.76 -6.63 31.70
N LEU A 123 -15.02 -7.02 31.51
CA LEU A 123 -16.13 -6.07 31.34
C LEU A 123 -16.31 -5.16 32.57
N ALA A 124 -16.26 -5.74 33.77
CA ALA A 124 -16.37 -4.99 35.02
C ALA A 124 -15.22 -3.97 35.17
N GLU A 125 -13.98 -4.39 34.92
CA GLU A 125 -12.80 -3.50 34.95
C GLU A 125 -12.92 -2.33 33.97
N LEU A 126 -13.39 -2.59 32.74
CA LEU A 126 -13.59 -1.55 31.73
C LEU A 126 -14.75 -0.61 32.07
N THR A 127 -15.79 -1.12 32.73
CA THR A 127 -16.95 -0.32 33.14
C THR A 127 -16.64 0.60 34.32
N GLU A 128 -15.66 0.24 35.16
CA GLU A 128 -15.18 1.08 36.26
C GLU A 128 -14.22 2.20 35.78
N ASP A 129 -13.68 2.14 34.55
CA ASP A 129 -12.81 3.19 33.99
C ASP A 129 -13.63 4.35 33.40
N SER A 130 -13.60 5.50 34.09
CA SER A 130 -14.28 6.74 33.68
C SER A 130 -13.77 7.36 32.37
N ARG A 131 -12.71 6.81 31.76
CA ARG A 131 -12.14 7.26 30.47
C ARG A 131 -12.66 6.48 29.25
N LEU A 132 -13.57 5.53 29.43
CA LEU A 132 -14.29 4.86 28.35
C LEU A 132 -15.72 5.44 28.28
N PRO A 133 -16.03 6.29 27.29
CA PRO A 133 -17.38 6.80 27.11
C PRO A 133 -18.37 5.64 26.93
N GLU A 134 -19.54 5.74 27.55
CA GLU A 134 -20.64 4.76 27.43
C GLU A 134 -20.97 4.39 25.97
N PRO A 135 -21.00 5.33 25.00
CA PRO A 135 -21.19 4.99 23.58
C PRO A 135 -20.13 4.04 23.01
N VAL A 136 -18.89 4.10 23.48
CA VAL A 136 -17.79 3.23 23.02
C VAL A 136 -17.96 1.82 23.58
N ARG A 137 -18.45 1.68 24.82
CA ARG A 137 -18.79 0.37 25.39
C ARG A 137 -19.94 -0.29 24.64
N ASP A 138 -20.93 0.49 24.25
CA ASP A 138 -22.06 0.00 23.47
C ASP A 138 -21.61 -0.41 22.06
N MET A 139 -20.70 0.35 21.42
CA MET A 139 -20.03 -0.05 20.16
C MET A 139 -19.38 -1.44 20.28
N LEU A 140 -18.58 -1.69 21.32
CA LEU A 140 -17.86 -2.96 21.50
C LEU A 140 -18.79 -4.19 21.52
N SER A 141 -19.96 -4.09 22.17
CA SER A 141 -20.94 -5.20 22.19
C SER A 141 -21.54 -5.50 20.83
N ARG A 142 -21.85 -4.44 20.07
CA ARG A 142 -22.47 -4.52 18.76
C ARG A 142 -21.53 -5.15 17.75
N ASP A 143 -20.25 -4.87 17.89
CA ASP A 143 -19.21 -5.26 16.95
C ASP A 143 -18.69 -6.68 17.15
N LEU A 144 -19.08 -7.35 18.23
CA LEU A 144 -18.85 -8.79 18.42
C LEU A 144 -20.02 -9.65 17.95
N SER A 145 -21.18 -9.04 17.69
CA SER A 145 -22.38 -9.76 17.26
C SER A 145 -22.56 -9.71 15.74
N VAL A 146 -22.96 -10.84 15.17
CA VAL A 146 -23.26 -10.96 13.73
C VAL A 146 -24.75 -10.75 13.39
N MET A 147 -25.65 -10.68 14.40
CA MET A 147 -27.10 -10.58 14.19
C MET A 147 -27.74 -9.34 14.82
N HIS A 148 -27.25 -8.91 15.99
CA HIS A 148 -27.87 -7.88 16.86
C HIS A 148 -28.25 -6.59 16.12
N THR A 149 -27.29 -5.97 15.41
CA THR A 149 -27.47 -4.69 14.68
C THR A 149 -28.59 -4.75 13.66
N TYR A 150 -28.76 -5.90 13.02
CA TYR A 150 -29.63 -6.06 11.86
C TYR A 150 -30.99 -6.64 12.21
N GLN A 151 -31.32 -6.80 13.51
CA GLN A 151 -32.63 -7.24 14.03
C GLN A 151 -33.40 -8.28 13.18
N PRO A 152 -32.79 -9.40 12.75
CA PRO A 152 -33.50 -10.36 11.93
C PRO A 152 -34.68 -10.96 12.70
N ALA A 153 -35.86 -10.94 12.08
CA ALA A 153 -37.11 -11.45 12.65
C ALA A 153 -37.98 -12.02 11.52
N PHE A 154 -37.52 -13.11 10.93
CA PHE A 154 -38.04 -13.64 9.68
C PHE A 154 -39.53 -14.03 9.77
N PRO A 155 -40.33 -13.67 8.76
CA PRO A 155 -41.75 -13.99 8.77
C PRO A 155 -41.95 -15.49 8.53
N SER A 156 -43.02 -16.05 9.10
CA SER A 156 -43.45 -17.39 8.76
C SER A 156 -43.94 -17.45 7.31
N GLY A 157 -43.39 -18.35 6.49
CA GLY A 157 -43.85 -18.63 5.13
C GLY A 157 -42.76 -18.53 4.08
N LYS A 158 -43.09 -18.88 2.82
CA LYS A 158 -42.11 -18.97 1.74
C LYS A 158 -41.56 -17.58 1.38
N PRO A 159 -40.23 -17.42 1.27
CA PRO A 159 -39.63 -16.15 0.86
C PRO A 159 -40.04 -15.81 -0.57
N ARG A 160 -40.55 -14.60 -0.78
CA ARG A 160 -40.96 -14.05 -2.08
C ARG A 160 -40.66 -12.55 -2.10
N VAL A 161 -40.18 -12.05 -3.23
CA VAL A 161 -39.94 -10.62 -3.47
C VAL A 161 -41.20 -9.81 -3.15
N GLY A 162 -41.02 -8.69 -2.44
CA GLY A 162 -42.07 -7.76 -2.02
C GLY A 162 -42.80 -8.15 -0.72
N VAL A 163 -42.51 -9.30 -0.13
CA VAL A 163 -43.01 -9.62 1.23
C VAL A 163 -42.35 -8.68 2.23
N SER A 164 -43.17 -7.99 3.02
CA SER A 164 -42.71 -7.06 4.06
C SER A 164 -43.34 -7.34 5.42
N TRP A 165 -42.62 -6.99 6.47
CA TRP A 165 -43.07 -7.11 7.86
C TRP A 165 -42.40 -6.04 8.72
N GLN A 166 -42.95 -5.82 9.91
CA GLN A 166 -42.41 -4.87 10.87
C GLN A 166 -41.87 -5.60 12.10
N VAL A 167 -40.73 -5.13 12.57
CA VAL A 167 -40.10 -5.55 13.82
C VAL A 167 -40.24 -4.41 14.81
N PRO A 168 -40.81 -4.65 16.00
CA PRO A 168 -40.97 -3.61 17.01
C PRO A 168 -39.61 -3.14 17.54
N ALA A 169 -39.56 -1.93 18.07
CA ALA A 169 -38.40 -1.42 18.80
C ALA A 169 -38.04 -2.34 19.98
N ARG A 170 -36.75 -2.48 20.27
CA ARG A 170 -36.25 -3.37 21.33
C ARG A 170 -35.05 -2.77 22.04
N ASP A 171 -34.96 -3.07 23.33
CA ASP A 171 -33.78 -2.82 24.13
C ASP A 171 -33.01 -4.13 24.33
N MET A 172 -31.75 -4.17 23.93
CA MET A 172 -30.91 -5.37 24.06
C MET A 172 -29.44 -4.95 24.18
N GLY A 173 -28.68 -5.60 25.07
CA GLY A 173 -27.26 -5.26 25.25
C GLY A 173 -27.00 -3.83 25.71
N GLY A 174 -27.98 -3.15 26.34
CA GLY A 174 -27.89 -1.74 26.74
C GLY A 174 -28.26 -0.74 25.64
N GLN A 175 -28.61 -1.18 24.44
CA GLN A 175 -28.95 -0.33 23.31
C GLN A 175 -30.44 -0.33 23.01
N SER A 176 -30.98 0.84 22.63
CA SER A 176 -32.35 0.97 22.15
C SER A 176 -32.35 1.02 20.61
N LEU A 177 -32.85 -0.03 19.99
CA LEU A 177 -32.96 -0.14 18.54
C LEU A 177 -34.37 0.26 18.08
N PRO A 178 -34.50 1.10 17.03
CA PRO A 178 -35.80 1.57 16.56
C PRO A 178 -36.59 0.44 15.91
N ALA A 179 -37.91 0.63 15.80
CA ALA A 179 -38.75 -0.26 15.01
C ALA A 179 -38.37 -0.16 13.53
N VAL A 180 -38.30 -1.31 12.84
CA VAL A 180 -37.86 -1.40 11.45
C VAL A 180 -38.89 -2.13 10.58
N GLN A 181 -38.97 -1.73 9.32
CA GLN A 181 -39.73 -2.43 8.30
C GLN A 181 -38.74 -3.17 7.39
N TYR A 182 -38.90 -4.50 7.28
CA TYR A 182 -38.18 -5.31 6.30
C TYR A 182 -39.00 -5.51 5.04
N GLU A 183 -38.29 -5.71 3.93
CA GLU A 183 -38.84 -6.16 2.66
C GLU A 183 -37.87 -7.13 1.99
N ILE A 184 -38.37 -8.24 1.46
CA ILE A 184 -37.58 -9.13 0.60
C ILE A 184 -37.39 -8.44 -0.75
N SER A 185 -36.16 -8.00 -1.06
CA SER A 185 -35.83 -7.36 -2.32
C SER A 185 -35.50 -8.39 -3.41
N HIS A 186 -34.76 -9.45 -3.08
CA HIS A 186 -34.34 -10.48 -4.03
C HIS A 186 -34.37 -11.88 -3.41
N VAL A 187 -34.62 -12.89 -4.26
CA VAL A 187 -34.57 -14.31 -3.90
C VAL A 187 -33.84 -15.06 -5.00
N ASN A 188 -32.65 -15.57 -4.68
CA ASN A 188 -31.83 -16.37 -5.57
C ASN A 188 -31.92 -17.85 -5.19
N ASP A 189 -31.19 -18.71 -5.90
CA ASP A 189 -31.17 -20.14 -5.60
C ASP A 189 -30.63 -20.41 -4.19
N ASP A 190 -29.54 -19.72 -3.81
CA ASP A 190 -28.81 -19.93 -2.55
C ASP A 190 -28.97 -18.81 -1.52
N THR A 191 -29.52 -17.65 -1.91
CA THR A 191 -29.61 -16.47 -1.03
C THR A 191 -30.96 -15.77 -1.03
N VAL A 192 -31.23 -15.04 0.05
CA VAL A 192 -32.36 -14.11 0.18
C VAL A 192 -31.84 -12.76 0.63
N SER A 193 -32.15 -11.71 -0.13
CA SER A 193 -31.75 -10.33 0.17
C SER A 193 -32.94 -9.56 0.74
N LEU A 194 -32.71 -8.92 1.88
CA LEU A 194 -33.67 -8.14 2.65
C LEU A 194 -33.20 -6.69 2.69
N LYS A 195 -34.11 -5.75 2.47
CA LYS A 195 -33.91 -4.34 2.82
C LYS A 195 -34.60 -4.03 4.12
N PHE A 196 -34.05 -3.12 4.91
CA PHE A 196 -34.72 -2.60 6.08
C PHE A 196 -34.53 -1.10 6.24
N ARG A 197 -35.52 -0.47 6.88
CA ARG A 197 -35.49 0.94 7.26
C ARG A 197 -36.32 1.18 8.51
N SER A 198 -35.96 2.18 9.30
CA SER A 198 -36.72 2.62 10.47
C SER A 198 -38.12 3.07 10.08
N VAL A 199 -39.10 2.72 10.91
CA VAL A 199 -40.48 3.21 10.78
C VAL A 199 -40.55 4.58 11.44
N THR A 200 -40.72 5.64 10.65
CA THR A 200 -40.94 6.99 11.18
C THR A 200 -42.31 7.07 11.86
N THR A 201 -42.32 7.25 13.18
CA THR A 201 -43.56 7.52 13.93
C THR A 201 -43.99 8.96 13.75
N GLU A 202 -45.12 9.18 13.05
CA GLU A 202 -45.80 10.48 13.02
C GLU A 202 -46.06 10.98 14.45
N GLY A 203 -45.44 12.11 14.82
CA GLY A 203 -45.63 12.76 16.13
C GLY A 203 -44.48 12.59 17.14
N ALA A 204 -43.39 11.91 16.79
CA ALA A 204 -42.15 11.98 17.57
C ALA A 204 -41.55 13.38 17.46
N THR A 205 -41.23 14.01 18.59
CA THR A 205 -40.58 15.33 18.62
C THR A 205 -39.11 15.17 18.24
N ASP A 206 -38.65 15.98 17.29
CA ASP A 206 -37.40 15.95 16.49
C ASP A 206 -36.03 15.85 17.24
N SER A 207 -35.98 15.53 18.53
CA SER A 207 -34.73 15.67 19.32
C SER A 207 -33.98 14.36 19.67
N ALA A 208 -34.48 13.17 19.30
CA ALA A 208 -33.82 11.90 19.67
C ALA A 208 -34.11 10.69 18.76
N ALA A 209 -34.68 10.87 17.56
CA ALA A 209 -35.01 9.73 16.70
C ALA A 209 -33.74 9.16 16.04
N VAL A 210 -33.36 7.93 16.41
CA VAL A 210 -32.35 7.15 15.71
C VAL A 210 -33.00 6.54 14.47
N GLU A 211 -32.47 6.89 13.31
CA GLU A 211 -32.81 6.28 12.03
C GLU A 211 -31.81 5.17 11.72
N ILE A 212 -32.32 4.08 11.17
CA ILE A 212 -31.50 2.96 10.71
C ILE A 212 -32.02 2.46 9.37
N GLU A 213 -31.13 2.24 8.41
CA GLU A 213 -31.48 1.61 7.14
C GLU A 213 -30.33 0.78 6.58
N GLY A 214 -30.65 -0.16 5.71
CA GLY A 214 -29.63 -0.98 5.07
C GLY A 214 -30.19 -2.28 4.50
N PHE A 215 -29.35 -3.31 4.47
CA PHE A 215 -29.71 -4.61 3.91
C PHE A 215 -29.06 -5.79 4.65
N MET A 216 -29.64 -6.97 4.46
CA MET A 216 -29.05 -8.26 4.81
C MET A 216 -29.20 -9.24 3.65
N GLU A 217 -28.13 -9.92 3.28
CA GLU A 217 -28.12 -11.09 2.40
C GLU A 217 -27.90 -12.34 3.25
N LEU A 218 -28.80 -13.31 3.15
CA LEU A 218 -28.82 -14.51 3.99
C LEU A 218 -28.65 -15.77 3.15
N GLU A 219 -27.90 -16.75 3.68
CA GLU A 219 -27.88 -18.12 3.18
C GLU A 219 -29.29 -18.72 3.29
N ARG A 220 -29.84 -19.21 2.17
CA ARG A 220 -31.22 -19.72 2.14
C ARG A 220 -31.41 -20.99 2.97
N LEU A 221 -30.37 -21.82 3.11
CA LEU A 221 -30.44 -23.10 3.79
C LEU A 221 -30.31 -22.97 5.32
N THR A 222 -29.44 -22.09 5.78
CA THR A 222 -29.04 -21.99 7.19
C THR A 222 -29.55 -20.71 7.85
N GLY A 223 -29.87 -19.67 7.07
CA GLY A 223 -30.19 -18.34 7.55
C GLY A 223 -28.99 -17.53 8.03
N TRP A 224 -27.76 -18.02 7.83
CA TRP A 224 -26.54 -17.25 8.15
C TRP A 224 -26.48 -15.96 7.32
N PRO A 225 -26.14 -14.80 7.91
CA PRO A 225 -25.74 -13.64 7.12
C PRO A 225 -24.54 -13.99 6.23
N ARG A 226 -24.64 -13.74 4.93
CA ARG A 226 -23.48 -13.71 4.03
C ARG A 226 -22.89 -12.32 3.99
N ARG A 227 -23.76 -11.31 3.91
CA ARG A 227 -23.41 -9.88 3.85
C ARG A 227 -24.50 -9.08 4.54
N ALA A 228 -24.14 -8.02 5.24
CA ALA A 228 -25.11 -7.06 5.74
C ALA A 228 -24.45 -5.68 5.84
N ALA A 229 -25.25 -4.63 5.68
CA ALA A 229 -24.81 -3.28 5.96
C ALA A 229 -25.93 -2.47 6.59
N ALA A 230 -25.57 -1.57 7.49
CA ALA A 230 -26.50 -0.66 8.15
C ALA A 230 -25.88 0.74 8.20
N ARG A 231 -26.70 1.74 7.92
CA ARG A 231 -26.43 3.14 8.23
C ARG A 231 -27.32 3.56 9.39
N ILE A 232 -26.70 4.10 10.43
CA ILE A 232 -27.35 4.61 11.62
C ILE A 232 -27.10 6.12 11.67
N SER A 233 -28.15 6.91 11.78
CA SER A 233 -28.07 8.35 11.95
C SER A 233 -28.96 8.80 13.10
N GLY A 234 -28.50 9.75 13.90
CA GLY A 234 -29.28 10.24 15.03
C GLY A 234 -28.60 11.37 15.75
N VAL A 235 -29.28 11.92 16.75
CA VAL A 235 -28.74 12.95 17.65
C VAL A 235 -28.70 12.36 19.05
N PHE A 236 -27.56 12.49 19.72
CA PHE A 236 -27.39 12.06 21.11
C PHE A 236 -26.77 13.15 21.97
N GLU A 237 -27.05 13.05 23.26
CA GLU A 237 -26.52 13.96 24.26
C GLU A 237 -25.22 13.40 24.83
N TYR A 238 -24.12 14.14 24.69
CA TYR A 238 -22.83 13.84 25.29
C TYR A 238 -22.27 15.08 25.96
N ALA A 239 -21.97 14.99 27.27
CA ALA A 239 -21.47 16.11 28.08
C ALA A 239 -22.30 17.41 27.92
N ASP A 240 -23.63 17.29 28.04
CA ASP A 240 -24.62 18.37 27.86
C ASP A 240 -24.65 19.01 26.45
N GLN A 241 -24.14 18.30 25.43
CA GLN A 241 -24.19 18.73 24.02
C GLN A 241 -24.93 17.71 23.15
N HIS A 242 -25.78 18.20 22.24
CA HIS A 242 -26.38 17.37 21.19
C HIS A 242 -25.40 17.19 20.04
N LEU A 243 -24.88 15.98 19.85
CA LEU A 243 -23.98 15.62 18.75
C LEU A 243 -24.76 14.79 17.73
N ALA A 244 -24.52 15.02 16.44
CA ALA A 244 -25.07 14.17 15.39
C ALA A 244 -24.13 12.96 15.18
N LEU A 245 -24.69 11.74 15.19
CA LEU A 245 -24.04 10.54 14.68
C LEU A 245 -24.33 10.39 13.21
N LYS A 246 -23.30 9.97 12.49
CA LYS A 246 -23.47 9.11 11.34
C LYS A 246 -22.59 7.89 11.52
N SER A 247 -23.16 6.69 11.41
CA SER A 247 -22.39 5.47 11.46
C SER A 247 -22.77 4.53 10.34
N THR A 248 -21.76 3.93 9.72
CA THR A 248 -21.90 2.88 8.72
C THR A 248 -21.27 1.61 9.28
N MET A 249 -21.99 0.50 9.20
CA MET A 249 -21.55 -0.80 9.67
C MET A 249 -21.71 -1.82 8.56
N THR A 250 -20.68 -2.63 8.32
CA THR A 250 -20.69 -3.73 7.35
C THR A 250 -20.33 -5.03 8.05
N LEU A 251 -20.94 -6.12 7.61
CA LEU A 251 -20.64 -7.49 8.02
C LEU A 251 -20.50 -8.31 6.75
N THR A 252 -19.37 -8.97 6.55
CA THR A 252 -19.14 -9.83 5.38
C THR A 252 -18.57 -11.16 5.83
N GLN A 253 -19.25 -12.25 5.49
CA GLN A 253 -18.71 -13.60 5.65
C GLN A 253 -17.47 -13.75 4.75
N THR A 254 -16.41 -14.32 5.29
CA THR A 254 -15.15 -14.47 4.55
C THR A 254 -15.29 -15.45 3.39
N GLY A 255 -14.65 -15.17 2.26
CA GLY A 255 -14.68 -16.05 1.08
C GLY A 255 -15.94 -15.94 0.22
N ILE A 256 -16.76 -14.90 0.43
CA ILE A 256 -17.93 -14.62 -0.41
C ILE A 256 -17.54 -13.64 -1.52
N GLU A 257 -17.60 -14.09 -2.78
CA GLU A 257 -17.39 -13.27 -3.99
C GLU A 257 -18.71 -12.92 -4.71
N PRO A 258 -18.76 -11.80 -5.48
CA PRO A 258 -17.69 -10.80 -5.66
C PRO A 258 -17.69 -9.76 -4.54
N ARG A 259 -16.52 -9.39 -4.02
CA ARG A 259 -16.38 -8.37 -2.97
C ARG A 259 -16.72 -6.97 -3.47
N PHE A 260 -17.32 -6.18 -2.60
CA PHE A 260 -17.46 -4.74 -2.83
C PHE A 260 -16.34 -3.99 -2.13
N LYS A 261 -15.44 -3.39 -2.92
CA LYS A 261 -14.27 -2.65 -2.42
C LYS A 261 -14.61 -1.17 -2.24
N ALA A 262 -14.90 -0.76 -0.99
CA ALA A 262 -15.33 0.59 -0.66
C ALA A 262 -14.36 1.69 -1.14
N GLY A 263 -13.05 1.48 -0.98
CA GLY A 263 -12.02 2.42 -1.46
C GLY A 263 -12.08 2.63 -2.98
N GLN A 264 -12.20 1.53 -3.74
CA GLN A 264 -12.36 1.61 -5.20
C GLN A 264 -13.67 2.29 -5.61
N ALA A 265 -14.78 1.99 -4.91
CA ALA A 265 -16.06 2.67 -5.15
C ALA A 265 -15.94 4.18 -4.92
N TRP A 266 -15.20 4.59 -3.89
CA TRP A 266 -14.93 5.99 -3.59
C TRP A 266 -14.12 6.66 -4.71
N TYR A 267 -13.01 6.06 -5.15
CA TYR A 267 -12.22 6.60 -6.27
C TYR A 267 -13.02 6.69 -7.57
N ARG A 268 -13.90 5.71 -7.84
CA ARG A 268 -14.78 5.71 -9.01
C ARG A 268 -15.85 6.79 -8.92
N ALA A 269 -16.47 6.96 -7.75
CA ALA A 269 -17.42 8.04 -7.52
C ALA A 269 -16.75 9.42 -7.63
N LEU A 270 -15.53 9.58 -7.10
CA LEU A 270 -14.74 10.80 -7.22
C LEU A 270 -14.52 11.19 -8.69
N GLY A 271 -14.03 10.25 -9.51
CA GLY A 271 -13.82 10.46 -10.94
C GLY A 271 -15.09 10.53 -11.79
N ALA A 272 -16.24 10.12 -11.24
CA ALA A 272 -17.53 10.18 -11.92
C ALA A 272 -18.17 11.57 -11.83
N LEU A 273 -17.78 12.43 -10.88
CA LEU A 273 -18.43 13.73 -10.72
C LEU A 273 -18.25 14.63 -11.96
N ASP A 274 -17.00 14.77 -12.40
CA ASP A 274 -16.57 15.71 -13.44
C ASP A 274 -15.62 15.03 -14.45
N SER A 275 -15.56 15.55 -15.68
CA SER A 275 -14.66 15.04 -16.72
C SER A 275 -13.21 15.51 -16.50
N ARG A 276 -12.24 14.69 -16.90
CA ARG A 276 -10.81 15.04 -16.93
C ARG A 276 -10.30 15.18 -18.36
N VAL A 277 -9.37 16.10 -18.60
CA VAL A 277 -8.69 16.22 -19.89
C VAL A 277 -7.53 15.24 -19.94
N VAL A 278 -7.42 14.47 -21.02
CA VAL A 278 -6.33 13.53 -21.31
C VAL A 278 -5.53 14.09 -22.49
N ASP A 279 -4.20 14.15 -22.32
CA ASP A 279 -3.23 14.52 -23.37
C ASP A 279 -2.56 13.25 -23.90
N THR A 280 -2.77 12.95 -25.18
CA THR A 280 -2.22 11.74 -25.83
C THR A 280 -0.79 11.92 -26.28
N THR A 281 -0.25 13.14 -26.20
CA THR A 281 1.15 13.44 -26.50
C THR A 281 2.08 13.25 -25.29
N ASP A 282 1.50 13.07 -24.10
CA ASP A 282 2.24 12.71 -22.90
C ASP A 282 2.78 11.28 -23.01
N PRO A 283 4.09 11.02 -22.80
CA PRO A 283 4.65 9.66 -22.77
C PRO A 283 3.94 8.71 -21.79
N GLU A 284 3.31 9.23 -20.72
CA GLU A 284 2.51 8.44 -19.78
C GLU A 284 1.25 7.84 -20.44
N PHE A 285 0.75 8.43 -21.53
CA PHE A 285 -0.40 7.92 -22.27
C PHE A 285 -0.13 6.50 -22.80
N GLU A 286 1.02 6.28 -23.41
CA GLU A 286 1.40 4.95 -23.93
C GLU A 286 1.53 3.91 -22.83
N THR A 287 1.89 4.33 -21.61
CA THR A 287 2.13 3.42 -20.48
C THR A 287 0.86 3.04 -19.74
N TYR A 288 -0.02 4.02 -19.46
CA TYR A 288 -1.17 3.82 -18.56
C TYR A 288 -2.53 3.83 -19.27
N TYR A 289 -2.60 4.29 -20.52
CA TYR A 289 -3.84 4.36 -21.31
C TYR A 289 -3.82 3.44 -22.54
N LEU A 290 -2.72 2.79 -22.86
CA LEU A 290 -2.70 1.77 -23.91
C LEU A 290 -2.34 0.40 -23.31
N PRO A 291 -2.82 -0.71 -23.90
CA PRO A 291 -2.43 -2.06 -23.49
C PRO A 291 -0.90 -2.23 -23.46
N PRO A 292 -0.32 -2.86 -22.42
CA PRO A 292 -0.96 -3.68 -21.38
C PRO A 292 -1.52 -2.90 -20.18
N PHE A 293 -1.59 -1.57 -20.23
CA PHE A 293 -2.01 -0.69 -19.12
C PHE A 293 -1.14 -0.82 -17.86
N ALA A 294 0.14 -1.16 -18.04
CA ALA A 294 1.10 -1.40 -16.97
C ALA A 294 2.54 -1.25 -17.49
N LEU A 295 3.50 -1.14 -16.55
CA LEU A 295 4.94 -1.07 -16.86
C LEU A 295 5.52 -2.40 -17.39
N ALA A 296 4.87 -3.52 -17.09
CA ALA A 296 5.31 -4.86 -17.43
C ALA A 296 4.12 -5.79 -17.67
N THR A 297 4.37 -6.91 -18.33
CA THR A 297 3.37 -7.99 -18.46
C THR A 297 3.08 -8.65 -17.10
N PRO A 298 1.92 -9.29 -16.91
CA PRO A 298 1.61 -10.02 -15.68
C PRO A 298 2.69 -11.03 -15.29
N GLU A 299 3.20 -11.81 -16.25
CA GLU A 299 4.26 -12.81 -16.03
C GLU A 299 5.56 -12.18 -15.54
N GLU A 300 6.02 -11.10 -16.16
CA GLU A 300 7.22 -10.37 -15.72
C GLU A 300 7.05 -9.83 -14.29
N SER A 301 5.87 -9.31 -13.96
CA SER A 301 5.55 -8.82 -12.63
C SER A 301 5.48 -9.95 -11.59
N PHE A 302 4.90 -11.11 -11.93
CA PHE A 302 4.90 -12.29 -11.06
C PHE A 302 6.32 -12.83 -10.84
N GLU A 303 7.15 -12.91 -11.88
CA GLU A 303 8.55 -13.31 -11.72
C GLU A 303 9.31 -12.37 -10.77
N GLN A 304 9.09 -11.05 -10.89
CA GLN A 304 9.71 -10.08 -9.98
C GLN A 304 9.19 -10.20 -8.54
N LEU A 305 7.89 -10.43 -8.37
CA LEU A 305 7.29 -10.69 -7.07
C LEU A 305 7.91 -11.95 -6.44
N GLU A 306 7.94 -13.07 -7.15
CA GLU A 306 8.50 -14.34 -6.66
C GLU A 306 9.99 -14.23 -6.31
N ARG A 307 10.80 -13.50 -7.10
CA ARG A 307 12.22 -13.29 -6.78
C ARG A 307 12.41 -12.47 -5.51
N SER A 308 11.54 -11.49 -5.24
CA SER A 308 11.71 -10.55 -4.11
C SER A 308 10.93 -10.91 -2.85
N LEU A 309 9.99 -11.86 -2.95
CA LEU A 309 9.14 -12.30 -1.85
C LEU A 309 9.93 -13.08 -0.81
N LEU A 310 9.91 -12.60 0.43
CA LEU A 310 10.65 -13.14 1.56
C LEU A 310 9.79 -13.20 2.82
N TRP A 311 10.04 -14.19 3.67
CA TRP A 311 9.48 -14.30 5.02
C TRP A 311 10.52 -13.88 6.06
N PHE A 312 10.22 -12.90 6.91
CA PHE A 312 11.16 -12.40 7.93
C PHE A 312 11.02 -13.06 9.31
N GLY A 313 10.32 -14.20 9.41
CA GLY A 313 10.21 -14.93 10.68
C GLY A 313 9.27 -14.27 11.69
N SER A 314 9.39 -14.71 12.94
CA SER A 314 8.69 -14.19 14.13
C SER A 314 9.46 -13.05 14.84
N GLU A 315 10.71 -12.80 14.46
CA GLU A 315 11.60 -11.80 15.06
C GLU A 315 11.71 -10.54 14.19
N GLU A 316 11.57 -9.36 14.80
CA GLU A 316 11.75 -8.07 14.10
C GLU A 316 13.25 -7.75 13.95
N VAL A 317 13.90 -8.30 12.92
CA VAL A 317 15.34 -8.06 12.70
C VAL A 317 15.64 -6.65 12.17
N ASP A 318 14.70 -6.05 11.44
CA ASP A 318 14.81 -4.67 10.92
C ASP A 318 13.46 -3.91 10.99
N GLY A 319 12.64 -4.22 11.99
CA GLY A 319 11.25 -3.75 12.07
C GLY A 319 10.34 -4.34 10.97
N ARG A 320 10.82 -5.37 10.25
CA ARG A 320 10.07 -6.12 9.26
C ARG A 320 9.68 -7.48 9.85
N LEU A 321 8.42 -7.63 10.21
CA LEU A 321 7.80 -8.91 10.56
C LEU A 321 6.86 -9.33 9.43
N GLY A 322 6.90 -10.60 9.05
CA GLY A 322 5.99 -11.16 8.06
C GLY A 322 6.56 -11.29 6.64
N LEU A 323 5.66 -11.45 5.67
CA LEU A 323 5.97 -11.42 4.24
C LEU A 323 6.31 -10.00 3.78
N ASP A 324 7.31 -9.90 2.93
CA ASP A 324 7.78 -8.64 2.36
C ASP A 324 8.31 -8.90 0.95
N PHE A 325 8.10 -7.96 0.04
CA PHE A 325 8.53 -8.04 -1.35
C PHE A 325 8.87 -6.65 -1.86
N GLN A 326 9.54 -6.58 -3.02
CA GLN A 326 9.91 -5.31 -3.64
C GLN A 326 9.36 -5.21 -5.05
N ILE A 327 8.18 -4.59 -5.16
CA ILE A 327 7.55 -4.31 -6.44
C ILE A 327 6.95 -2.91 -6.44
N GLU A 328 7.07 -2.19 -7.56
CA GLU A 328 6.41 -0.90 -7.72
C GLU A 328 4.93 -1.14 -8.02
N HIS A 329 4.07 -0.21 -7.59
CA HIS A 329 2.62 -0.44 -7.62
C HIS A 329 2.04 -0.59 -9.03
N TYR A 330 2.70 -0.01 -10.03
CA TYR A 330 2.30 -0.07 -11.43
C TYR A 330 2.55 -1.43 -12.12
N HIS A 331 3.37 -2.31 -11.54
CA HIS A 331 3.64 -3.64 -12.12
C HIS A 331 2.40 -4.54 -12.15
N PHE A 332 1.51 -4.39 -11.17
CA PHE A 332 0.26 -5.15 -11.07
C PHE A 332 -0.97 -4.28 -11.32
N ALA A 333 -0.82 -3.16 -12.04
CA ALA A 333 -1.93 -2.24 -12.32
C ALA A 333 -3.13 -2.95 -12.99
N ALA A 334 -2.88 -3.98 -13.80
CA ALA A 334 -3.90 -4.76 -14.49
C ALA A 334 -4.19 -6.14 -13.85
N VAL A 335 -3.61 -6.44 -12.68
CA VAL A 335 -3.75 -7.73 -11.99
C VAL A 335 -4.50 -7.54 -10.67
N GLU A 336 -5.50 -8.37 -10.44
CA GLU A 336 -6.24 -8.39 -9.17
C GLU A 336 -5.89 -9.65 -8.38
N PHE A 337 -5.44 -9.47 -7.14
CA PHE A 337 -5.22 -10.57 -6.21
C PHE A 337 -6.45 -10.73 -5.33
N GLU A 338 -7.00 -11.94 -5.33
CA GLU A 338 -7.95 -12.35 -4.30
C GLU A 338 -7.21 -12.74 -3.03
N PRO A 339 -7.87 -12.71 -1.87
CA PRO A 339 -7.25 -13.17 -0.63
C PRO A 339 -6.79 -14.61 -0.72
N ALA A 340 -5.75 -14.92 0.04
CA ALA A 340 -5.11 -16.23 0.03
C ALA A 340 -6.14 -17.35 0.27
N SER A 341 -6.20 -18.31 -0.66
CA SER A 341 -7.11 -19.46 -0.58
C SER A 341 -6.59 -20.49 0.43
N ALA A 342 -5.26 -20.63 0.54
CA ALA A 342 -4.59 -21.46 1.53
C ALA A 342 -3.19 -20.92 1.88
N VAL A 343 -2.71 -21.31 3.06
CA VAL A 343 -1.36 -21.01 3.54
C VAL A 343 -0.75 -22.29 4.07
N ARG A 344 0.49 -22.60 3.67
CA ARG A 344 1.27 -23.71 4.21
C ARG A 344 2.55 -23.16 4.85
N LEU A 345 2.88 -23.65 6.03
CA LEU A 345 4.12 -23.32 6.75
C LEU A 345 5.01 -24.55 6.70
N LEU A 346 6.18 -24.42 6.09
CA LEU A 346 7.11 -25.54 5.89
C LEU A 346 8.37 -25.36 6.73
N ASP A 347 8.89 -26.47 7.25
CA ASP A 347 10.18 -26.54 7.92
C ASP A 347 11.35 -26.63 6.93
N ALA A 348 12.57 -26.75 7.45
CA ALA A 348 13.80 -26.79 6.64
C ALA A 348 13.90 -28.03 5.75
N GLU A 349 13.17 -29.11 6.08
CA GLU A 349 13.05 -30.33 5.30
C GLU A 349 11.93 -30.26 4.25
N GLY A 350 11.10 -29.21 4.29
CA GLY A 350 9.96 -29.02 3.39
C GLY A 350 8.68 -29.70 3.88
N GLU A 351 8.65 -30.19 5.12
CA GLU A 351 7.47 -30.80 5.72
C GLU A 351 6.58 -29.75 6.41
N PRO A 352 5.25 -29.95 6.48
CA PRO A 352 4.37 -29.01 7.15
C PRO A 352 4.68 -28.89 8.65
N VAL A 353 4.87 -27.65 9.13
CA VAL A 353 5.04 -27.33 10.56
C VAL A 353 3.78 -27.68 11.38
N THR A 354 2.61 -27.67 10.74
CA THR A 354 1.31 -28.04 11.31
C THR A 354 0.39 -28.58 10.22
N ASP A 355 -0.49 -29.52 10.59
CA ASP A 355 -1.49 -30.10 9.69
C ASP A 355 -2.56 -29.07 9.24
N SER A 356 -2.75 -28.00 10.03
CA SER A 356 -3.72 -26.94 9.74
C SER A 356 -3.16 -25.59 10.15
N VAL A 357 -3.06 -24.68 9.19
CA VAL A 357 -2.68 -23.28 9.41
C VAL A 357 -3.94 -22.43 9.35
N PRO A 358 -4.27 -21.68 10.41
CA PRO A 358 -5.40 -20.76 10.38
C PRO A 358 -5.04 -19.55 9.51
N ARG A 359 -5.42 -19.60 8.22
CA ARG A 359 -5.21 -18.47 7.30
C ARG A 359 -5.88 -17.21 7.81
N ASP A 360 -5.28 -16.04 7.56
CA ASP A 360 -5.97 -14.77 7.73
C ASP A 360 -6.81 -14.50 6.46
N PRO A 361 -8.16 -14.54 6.54
CA PRO A 361 -9.02 -14.35 5.38
C PRO A 361 -9.01 -12.92 4.81
N ARG A 362 -8.35 -11.99 5.48
CA ARG A 362 -8.13 -10.61 5.02
C ARG A 362 -6.80 -10.45 4.28
N TYR A 363 -5.89 -11.42 4.43
CA TYR A 363 -4.59 -11.34 3.78
C TYR A 363 -4.74 -11.51 2.27
N THR A 364 -4.23 -10.51 1.54
CA THR A 364 -4.02 -10.56 0.11
C THR A 364 -2.54 -10.30 -0.13
N LEU A 365 -1.91 -11.12 -0.98
CA LEU A 365 -0.47 -11.04 -1.24
C LEU A 365 -0.04 -9.65 -1.73
N TYR A 366 -0.87 -9.02 -2.56
CA TYR A 366 -0.64 -7.69 -3.08
C TYR A 366 -1.97 -6.96 -3.26
N SER A 367 -2.00 -5.66 -2.94
CA SER A 367 -3.14 -4.79 -3.22
C SER A 367 -2.62 -3.44 -3.71
N ILE A 368 -3.32 -2.80 -4.63
CA ILE A 368 -2.98 -1.43 -5.05
C ILE A 368 -3.39 -0.42 -3.97
N ASP A 369 -4.42 -0.74 -3.18
CA ASP A 369 -4.84 0.06 -2.04
C ASP A 369 -3.87 -0.20 -0.86
N SER A 370 -2.95 0.75 -0.64
CA SER A 370 -1.80 0.66 0.27
C SER A 370 -2.15 0.73 1.77
N ALA A 371 -3.42 0.93 2.12
CA ALA A 371 -3.82 1.23 3.50
C ALA A 371 -3.72 0.02 4.46
N ASP A 372 -3.83 -1.22 3.96
CA ASP A 372 -3.94 -2.42 4.80
C ASP A 372 -3.06 -3.59 4.32
N HIS A 373 -1.79 -3.34 4.01
CA HIS A 373 -0.84 -4.44 3.71
C HIS A 373 -0.50 -5.24 4.97
N ARG A 374 -1.34 -6.22 5.28
CA ARG A 374 -1.04 -7.28 6.25
C ARG A 374 0.15 -8.08 5.73
N ARG A 375 1.19 -8.20 6.54
CA ARG A 375 2.40 -8.96 6.18
C ARG A 375 2.29 -10.43 6.56
N VAL A 376 1.50 -10.78 7.57
CA VAL A 376 1.37 -12.18 8.04
C VAL A 376 0.10 -12.79 7.41
N PRO A 377 0.21 -13.90 6.64
CA PRO A 377 -0.94 -14.49 5.96
C PRO A 377 -1.78 -15.44 6.82
N PHE A 378 -1.46 -15.57 8.11
CA PHE A 378 -2.09 -16.49 9.04
C PHE A 378 -2.26 -15.85 10.43
N ILE A 379 -3.12 -16.43 11.26
CA ILE A 379 -3.37 -15.98 12.62
C ILE A 379 -2.26 -16.51 13.54
N ALA A 380 -1.19 -15.75 13.70
CA ALA A 380 0.00 -16.17 14.47
C ALA A 380 -0.30 -16.56 15.92
N SER A 381 -1.33 -15.96 16.53
CA SER A 381 -1.72 -16.26 17.93
C SER A 381 -2.32 -17.66 18.14
N GLU A 382 -2.69 -18.35 17.07
CA GLU A 382 -3.15 -19.75 17.13
C GLU A 382 -2.00 -20.77 16.94
N LEU A 383 -0.76 -20.31 16.77
CA LEU A 383 0.44 -21.14 16.65
C LEU A 383 1.31 -21.03 17.91
N THR A 384 2.02 -22.10 18.23
CA THR A 384 3.03 -22.09 19.32
C THR A 384 4.30 -21.40 18.86
N ARG A 385 5.09 -20.89 19.82
CA ARG A 385 6.39 -20.28 19.51
C ARG A 385 7.34 -21.25 18.78
N ASP A 386 7.40 -22.51 19.21
CA ASP A 386 8.21 -23.54 18.55
C ASP A 386 7.79 -23.77 17.09
N GLN A 387 6.50 -23.67 16.78
CA GLN A 387 6.00 -23.74 15.40
C GLN A 387 6.41 -22.51 14.59
N LEU A 388 6.28 -21.31 15.15
CA LEU A 388 6.68 -20.08 14.47
C LEU A 388 8.19 -20.05 14.18
N ASP A 389 9.00 -20.50 15.12
CA ASP A 389 10.46 -20.53 15.01
C ASP A 389 10.95 -21.64 14.04
N ALA A 390 10.13 -22.66 13.78
CA ALA A 390 10.44 -23.74 12.83
C ALA A 390 10.18 -23.38 11.35
N ILE A 391 9.55 -22.23 11.06
CA ILE A 391 9.17 -21.85 9.69
C ILE A 391 10.42 -21.54 8.86
N ALA A 392 10.72 -22.37 7.86
CA ALA A 392 11.77 -22.13 6.87
C ALA A 392 11.22 -21.51 5.57
N SER A 393 9.95 -21.74 5.24
CA SER A 393 9.26 -21.03 4.15
C SER A 393 7.75 -20.97 4.36
N VAL A 394 7.13 -19.96 3.79
CA VAL A 394 5.67 -19.79 3.76
C VAL A 394 5.19 -19.93 2.31
N GLU A 395 4.28 -20.85 2.06
CA GLU A 395 3.59 -20.94 0.77
C GLU A 395 2.20 -20.30 0.88
N VAL A 396 1.87 -19.47 -0.10
CA VAL A 396 0.58 -18.79 -0.21
C VAL A 396 -0.06 -19.21 -1.53
N ASP A 397 -1.14 -19.97 -1.45
CA ASP A 397 -1.99 -20.25 -2.60
C ASP A 397 -2.93 -19.04 -2.78
N ALA A 398 -2.87 -18.38 -3.93
CA ALA A 398 -3.68 -17.21 -4.24
C ALA A 398 -4.41 -17.40 -5.58
N THR A 399 -5.64 -16.88 -5.62
CA THR A 399 -6.35 -16.70 -6.88
C THR A 399 -5.99 -15.33 -7.43
N VAL A 400 -5.50 -15.28 -8.67
CA VAL A 400 -5.17 -14.03 -9.34
C VAL A 400 -6.02 -13.89 -10.60
N ILE A 401 -6.47 -12.68 -10.88
CA ILE A 401 -7.24 -12.36 -12.07
C ILE A 401 -6.35 -11.49 -12.96
N VAL A 402 -6.02 -12.01 -14.14
CA VAL A 402 -5.07 -11.41 -15.08
C VAL A 402 -5.77 -11.00 -16.38
N PRO A 403 -5.18 -10.06 -17.16
CA PRO A 403 -5.65 -9.76 -18.51
C PRO A 403 -5.51 -10.98 -19.43
N GLY A 404 -6.60 -11.37 -20.08
CA GLY A 404 -6.64 -12.44 -21.09
C GLY A 404 -6.38 -11.93 -22.51
N GLU A 405 -7.16 -12.42 -23.48
CA GLU A 405 -7.09 -11.96 -24.87
C GLU A 405 -7.43 -10.45 -25.00
N LEU A 406 -6.59 -9.72 -25.74
CA LEU A 406 -6.84 -8.33 -26.13
C LEU A 406 -7.75 -8.26 -27.36
N HIS A 407 -8.89 -7.60 -27.22
CA HIS A 407 -9.75 -7.21 -28.33
C HIS A 407 -9.54 -5.72 -28.66
N SER A 408 -9.27 -5.42 -29.92
CA SER A 408 -9.08 -4.04 -30.41
C SER A 408 -9.94 -3.80 -31.66
N PHE A 409 -10.69 -2.71 -31.67
CA PHE A 409 -11.55 -2.31 -32.79
C PHE A 409 -11.93 -0.83 -32.70
N VAL A 410 -12.41 -0.26 -33.80
CA VAL A 410 -12.92 1.11 -33.86
C VAL A 410 -14.45 1.07 -33.99
N LEU A 411 -15.14 1.84 -33.15
CA LEU A 411 -16.55 2.18 -33.33
C LEU A 411 -16.65 3.43 -34.21
N THR A 412 -17.60 3.45 -35.14
CA THR A 412 -17.86 4.59 -36.06
C THR A 412 -19.36 4.88 -36.11
N PRO A 413 -19.80 6.02 -36.69
CA PRO A 413 -21.23 6.29 -36.88
C PRO A 413 -21.97 5.20 -37.66
N GLU A 414 -21.32 4.52 -38.61
CA GLU A 414 -21.89 3.41 -39.38
C GLU A 414 -21.91 2.09 -38.61
N THR A 415 -21.01 1.95 -37.64
CA THR A 415 -20.86 0.77 -36.79
C THR A 415 -20.78 1.16 -35.31
N PRO A 416 -21.85 1.75 -34.75
CA PRO A 416 -21.81 2.37 -33.43
C PRO A 416 -21.86 1.35 -32.29
N SER A 417 -21.87 0.05 -32.60
CA SER A 417 -21.88 -1.01 -31.59
C SER A 417 -21.08 -2.24 -32.01
N ARG A 418 -20.52 -2.93 -31.01
CA ARG A 418 -19.78 -4.17 -31.17
C ARG A 418 -20.08 -5.11 -30.02
N HIS A 419 -20.43 -6.35 -30.35
CA HIS A 419 -20.52 -7.44 -29.39
C HIS A 419 -19.26 -8.29 -29.45
N ILE A 420 -18.71 -8.63 -28.29
CA ILE A 420 -17.53 -9.48 -28.12
C ILE A 420 -18.01 -10.79 -27.49
N GLU A 421 -18.25 -11.81 -28.32
CA GLU A 421 -18.88 -13.07 -27.88
C GLU A 421 -18.09 -13.78 -26.78
N SER A 422 -16.74 -13.75 -26.83
CA SER A 422 -15.86 -14.37 -25.82
C SER A 422 -16.01 -13.77 -24.43
N LEU A 423 -16.44 -12.51 -24.32
CA LEU A 423 -16.61 -11.79 -23.06
C LEU A 423 -18.08 -11.63 -22.66
N GLY A 424 -19.02 -11.92 -23.57
CA GLY A 424 -20.42 -11.52 -23.41
C GLY A 424 -20.63 -10.00 -23.37
N LEU A 425 -19.60 -9.20 -23.66
CA LEU A 425 -19.62 -7.75 -23.56
C LEU A 425 -20.17 -7.10 -24.83
N THR A 426 -21.01 -6.10 -24.66
CA THR A 426 -21.47 -5.23 -25.76
C THR A 426 -21.07 -3.80 -25.48
N LEU A 427 -20.32 -3.21 -26.42
CA LEU A 427 -19.99 -1.79 -26.40
C LEU A 427 -20.84 -1.07 -27.45
N SER A 428 -21.50 0.01 -27.05
CA SER A 428 -22.37 0.81 -27.93
C SER A 428 -22.24 2.29 -27.65
N VAL A 429 -22.28 3.10 -28.70
CA VAL A 429 -22.34 4.56 -28.58
C VAL A 429 -23.80 5.02 -28.53
N GLU A 430 -24.17 5.71 -27.46
CA GLU A 430 -25.43 6.44 -27.31
C GLU A 430 -25.19 7.87 -27.78
N ASP A 431 -25.96 8.32 -28.77
CA ASP A 431 -25.94 9.67 -29.35
C ASP A 431 -24.56 10.17 -29.84
N TRP A 432 -24.27 9.94 -31.12
CA TRP A 432 -23.02 10.38 -31.76
C TRP A 432 -23.08 11.86 -32.16
N ASP A 433 -22.35 12.72 -31.44
CA ASP A 433 -22.11 14.12 -31.81
C ASP A 433 -20.60 14.34 -32.07
N PRO A 434 -20.21 15.13 -33.09
CA PRO A 434 -18.80 15.43 -33.35
C PRO A 434 -18.06 16.06 -32.17
N ASP A 435 -18.77 16.77 -31.28
CA ASP A 435 -18.18 17.43 -30.12
C ASP A 435 -18.20 16.53 -28.86
N GLY A 436 -18.98 15.44 -28.85
CA GLY A 436 -19.00 14.50 -27.74
C GLY A 436 -19.93 13.30 -27.93
N LEU A 437 -19.65 12.21 -27.22
CA LEU A 437 -20.42 10.98 -27.29
C LEU A 437 -20.37 10.19 -25.99
N LEU A 438 -21.30 9.25 -25.82
CA LEU A 438 -21.36 8.35 -24.67
C LEU A 438 -21.18 6.91 -25.13
N VAL A 439 -20.12 6.22 -24.66
CA VAL A 439 -19.93 4.79 -24.87
C VAL A 439 -20.42 4.03 -23.65
N ARG A 440 -21.36 3.10 -23.85
CA ARG A 440 -21.87 2.19 -22.82
C ARG A 440 -21.25 0.81 -23.00
N ALA A 441 -20.75 0.23 -21.92
CA ALA A 441 -20.24 -1.14 -21.87
C ALA A 441 -21.18 -2.01 -21.03
N HIS A 442 -21.86 -2.95 -21.68
CA HIS A 442 -22.92 -3.77 -21.11
C HIS A 442 -22.54 -5.26 -21.09
N GLU A 443 -22.72 -5.90 -19.94
CA GLU A 443 -22.57 -7.34 -19.73
C GLU A 443 -23.88 -7.96 -19.23
N PRO A 444 -24.19 -9.23 -19.56
CA PRO A 444 -25.33 -9.94 -19.02
C PRO A 444 -25.29 -10.01 -17.49
N GLY A 445 -26.29 -9.43 -16.82
CA GLY A 445 -26.33 -9.33 -15.36
C GLY A 445 -25.63 -8.09 -14.79
N GLY A 446 -24.94 -7.31 -15.64
CA GLY A 446 -24.22 -6.10 -15.27
C GLY A 446 -22.87 -6.36 -14.61
N SER A 447 -22.14 -5.28 -14.36
CA SER A 447 -20.86 -5.25 -13.65
C SER A 447 -20.98 -4.42 -12.36
N LEU A 448 -20.10 -4.65 -11.38
CA LEU A 448 -20.04 -3.76 -10.21
C LEU A 448 -19.23 -2.50 -10.55
N PRO A 449 -19.53 -1.34 -9.92
CA PRO A 449 -18.71 -0.13 -10.04
C PRO A 449 -17.30 -0.31 -9.45
N THR A 450 -17.07 -1.37 -8.66
CA THR A 450 -15.75 -1.74 -8.14
C THR A 450 -15.06 -2.78 -9.00
N SER A 451 -15.71 -3.29 -10.05
CA SER A 451 -15.02 -4.16 -11.01
C SER A 451 -13.93 -3.34 -11.69
N PHE A 452 -12.84 -3.99 -12.09
CA PHE A 452 -11.77 -3.34 -12.82
C PHE A 452 -12.08 -3.40 -14.32
N PRO A 453 -12.63 -2.35 -14.98
CA PRO A 453 -12.81 -2.41 -16.42
C PRO A 453 -11.44 -2.21 -17.08
N LEU A 454 -10.94 -3.25 -17.74
CA LEU A 454 -9.81 -3.13 -18.68
C LEU A 454 -10.33 -2.66 -20.05
N ILE A 455 -11.09 -1.56 -20.07
CA ILE A 455 -11.64 -0.97 -21.29
C ILE A 455 -11.04 0.43 -21.45
N GLY A 456 -10.17 0.58 -22.44
CA GLY A 456 -9.73 1.87 -22.95
C GLY A 456 -10.61 2.28 -24.13
N ALA A 457 -11.18 3.48 -24.09
CA ALA A 457 -11.99 4.06 -25.16
C ALA A 457 -11.45 5.46 -25.49
N TYR A 458 -10.89 5.62 -26.69
CA TYR A 458 -10.13 6.80 -27.09
C TYR A 458 -10.69 7.37 -28.39
N PRO A 459 -11.06 8.66 -28.43
CA PRO A 459 -11.59 9.25 -29.64
C PRO A 459 -10.47 9.39 -30.69
N VAL A 460 -10.82 9.15 -31.96
CA VAL A 460 -9.91 9.25 -33.11
C VAL A 460 -10.46 10.19 -34.19
N ASN A 461 -9.56 10.77 -34.98
CA ASN A 461 -9.89 11.63 -36.12
C ASN A 461 -10.20 10.82 -37.39
N ALA A 462 -10.43 11.50 -38.51
CA ALA A 462 -10.77 10.88 -39.79
C ALA A 462 -9.63 10.00 -40.36
N GLU A 463 -8.40 10.30 -40.00
CA GLU A 463 -7.20 9.53 -40.36
C GLU A 463 -7.01 8.28 -39.48
N GLY A 464 -7.74 8.17 -38.36
CA GLY A 464 -7.64 7.09 -37.39
C GLY A 464 -6.59 7.33 -36.29
N ASP A 465 -6.00 8.52 -36.22
CA ASP A 465 -5.09 8.91 -35.16
C ASP A 465 -5.87 9.37 -33.92
N PHE A 466 -5.33 9.11 -32.72
CA PHE A 466 -5.91 9.64 -31.49
C PHE A 466 -5.97 11.16 -31.52
N LEU A 467 -7.05 11.75 -30.97
CA LEU A 467 -7.06 13.20 -30.77
C LEU A 467 -5.92 13.59 -29.80
N PRO A 468 -5.19 14.69 -30.06
CA PRO A 468 -4.11 15.14 -29.17
C PRO A 468 -4.58 15.39 -27.74
N THR A 469 -5.82 15.90 -27.59
CA THR A 469 -6.46 16.15 -26.30
C THR A 469 -7.94 15.83 -26.38
N PHE A 470 -8.50 15.22 -25.34
CA PHE A 470 -9.94 14.97 -25.22
C PHE A 470 -10.36 14.94 -23.75
N SER A 471 -11.65 15.19 -23.47
CA SER A 471 -12.20 15.00 -22.13
C SER A 471 -12.78 13.60 -21.96
N LEU A 472 -12.56 13.01 -20.79
CA LEU A 472 -13.02 11.68 -20.42
C LEU A 472 -13.69 11.75 -19.05
N ARG A 473 -14.93 11.26 -18.96
CA ARG A 473 -15.57 10.92 -17.67
C ARG A 473 -15.93 9.44 -17.68
N LEU A 474 -15.43 8.70 -16.70
CA LEU A 474 -15.78 7.30 -16.49
C LEU A 474 -16.75 7.20 -15.31
N THR A 475 -17.91 6.64 -15.55
CA THR A 475 -18.98 6.49 -14.55
C THR A 475 -19.67 5.14 -14.70
N HIS A 476 -20.64 4.89 -13.83
CA HIS A 476 -21.38 3.65 -13.75
C HIS A 476 -22.88 3.92 -13.55
N THR A 477 -23.73 3.04 -14.07
CA THR A 477 -25.19 3.18 -13.99
C THR A 477 -25.71 3.32 -12.54
N ALA A 478 -25.07 2.66 -11.57
CA ALA A 478 -25.40 2.78 -10.15
C ALA A 478 -24.98 4.14 -9.51
N ILE A 479 -24.06 4.88 -10.15
CA ILE A 479 -23.53 6.16 -9.65
C ILE A 479 -24.28 7.35 -10.27
N GLU A 480 -24.66 7.28 -11.54
CA GLU A 480 -25.30 8.41 -12.25
C GLU A 480 -26.54 9.00 -11.56
N PRO A 481 -27.50 8.21 -11.01
CA PRO A 481 -28.62 8.78 -10.28
C PRO A 481 -28.19 9.56 -9.04
N LEU A 482 -27.16 9.08 -8.33
CA LEU A 482 -26.62 9.73 -7.14
C LEU A 482 -25.93 11.03 -7.50
N ARG A 483 -25.16 11.03 -8.61
CA ARG A 483 -24.53 12.22 -9.16
C ARG A 483 -25.57 13.27 -9.50
N ASN A 484 -26.61 12.91 -10.26
CA ASN A 484 -27.64 13.85 -10.68
C ASN A 484 -28.36 14.49 -9.47
N ALA A 485 -28.73 13.69 -8.46
CA ALA A 485 -29.34 14.19 -7.23
C ALA A 485 -28.40 15.12 -6.44
N PHE A 486 -27.09 14.82 -6.41
CA PHE A 486 -26.10 15.67 -5.77
C PHE A 486 -25.94 17.00 -6.51
N LEU A 487 -25.86 16.98 -7.85
CA LEU A 487 -25.72 18.19 -8.67
C LEU A 487 -26.92 19.15 -8.54
N GLU A 488 -28.13 18.64 -8.29
CA GLU A 488 -29.33 19.46 -8.06
C GLU A 488 -29.28 20.26 -6.74
N THR A 489 -28.50 19.79 -5.76
CA THR A 489 -28.52 20.33 -4.38
C THR A 489 -27.17 20.90 -3.93
N SER A 490 -26.09 20.62 -4.65
CA SER A 490 -24.75 21.11 -4.31
C SER A 490 -24.57 22.58 -4.70
N ASP A 491 -24.04 23.39 -3.79
CA ASP A 491 -23.61 24.77 -4.09
C ASP A 491 -22.29 24.80 -4.91
N GLU A 492 -22.04 25.91 -5.60
CA GLU A 492 -20.73 26.22 -6.19
C GLU A 492 -19.70 26.43 -5.07
N GLY A 493 -18.64 25.63 -5.04
CA GLY A 493 -17.63 25.63 -4.00
C GLY A 493 -16.27 25.12 -4.50
N ASP A 494 -15.36 24.85 -3.57
CA ASP A 494 -14.09 24.19 -3.89
C ASP A 494 -14.36 22.84 -4.57
N HIS A 495 -13.78 22.65 -5.75
CA HIS A 495 -14.04 21.48 -6.58
C HIS A 495 -13.66 20.18 -5.87
N TRP A 496 -12.50 20.16 -5.20
CA TRP A 496 -12.01 18.97 -4.52
C TRP A 496 -12.90 18.60 -3.33
N ALA A 497 -13.24 19.57 -2.48
CA ALA A 497 -14.14 19.34 -1.36
C ALA A 497 -15.53 18.83 -1.79
N ARG A 498 -16.04 19.34 -2.92
CA ARG A 498 -17.31 18.90 -3.51
C ARG A 498 -17.22 17.46 -4.05
N ALA A 499 -16.13 17.13 -4.72
CA ALA A 499 -15.87 15.78 -5.24
C ALA A 499 -15.74 14.76 -4.09
N GLU A 500 -15.00 15.08 -3.03
CA GLU A 500 -14.89 14.23 -1.84
C GLU A 500 -16.24 14.01 -1.17
N GLN A 501 -17.03 15.09 -0.99
CA GLN A 501 -18.37 14.99 -0.40
C GLN A 501 -19.28 14.06 -1.21
N PHE A 502 -19.26 14.20 -2.55
CA PHE A 502 -20.01 13.31 -3.43
C PHE A 502 -19.52 11.87 -3.31
N ALA A 503 -18.21 11.63 -3.38
CA ALA A 503 -17.62 10.31 -3.33
C ALA A 503 -17.96 9.57 -2.03
N HIS A 504 -17.91 10.25 -0.88
CA HIS A 504 -18.34 9.69 0.41
C HIS A 504 -19.83 9.34 0.42
N SER A 505 -20.69 10.26 0.00
CA SER A 505 -22.15 10.05 -0.03
C SER A 505 -22.56 8.90 -0.96
N ALA A 506 -21.96 8.85 -2.15
CA ALA A 506 -22.22 7.80 -3.13
C ALA A 506 -21.74 6.44 -2.62
N THR A 507 -20.54 6.39 -2.05
CA THR A 507 -19.97 5.15 -1.48
C THR A 507 -20.82 4.63 -0.33
N ASP A 508 -21.22 5.48 0.62
CA ASP A 508 -22.10 5.07 1.72
C ASP A 508 -23.43 4.50 1.23
N THR A 509 -24.02 5.12 0.20
CA THR A 509 -25.27 4.66 -0.40
C THR A 509 -25.10 3.30 -1.08
N LEU A 510 -24.02 3.13 -1.86
CA LEU A 510 -23.71 1.86 -2.51
C LEU A 510 -23.43 0.76 -1.49
N ILE A 511 -22.64 1.02 -0.44
CA ILE A 511 -22.33 0.06 0.63
C ILE A 511 -23.60 -0.45 1.33
N THR A 512 -24.63 0.39 1.42
CA THR A 512 -25.88 0.08 2.13
C THR A 512 -27.00 -0.45 1.25
N SER A 513 -26.79 -0.51 -0.07
CA SER A 513 -27.71 -1.14 -1.02
C SER A 513 -27.44 -2.64 -1.19
N PRO A 514 -28.45 -3.50 -1.44
CA PRO A 514 -28.22 -4.89 -1.80
C PRO A 514 -27.30 -5.04 -3.01
N MET A 515 -26.56 -6.15 -3.08
CA MET A 515 -25.58 -6.39 -4.15
C MET A 515 -26.21 -6.33 -5.54
N GLU A 516 -27.41 -6.88 -5.71
CA GLU A 516 -28.13 -6.95 -6.98
C GLU A 516 -28.43 -5.56 -7.57
N GLU A 517 -28.52 -4.54 -6.72
CA GLU A 517 -28.82 -3.15 -7.14
C GLU A 517 -27.56 -2.35 -7.47
N ARG A 518 -26.38 -2.90 -7.16
CA ARG A 518 -25.10 -2.27 -7.48
C ARG A 518 -24.63 -2.61 -8.89
N TYR A 519 -25.17 -3.66 -9.49
CA TYR A 519 -24.82 -4.09 -10.83
C TYR A 519 -25.39 -3.16 -11.90
N GLY A 520 -24.60 -2.86 -12.92
CA GLY A 520 -25.01 -2.06 -14.05
C GLY A 520 -23.94 -1.95 -15.13
N ASP A 521 -24.08 -0.95 -15.98
CA ASP A 521 -23.16 -0.72 -17.10
C ASP A 521 -22.12 0.34 -16.76
N TRP A 522 -20.93 0.17 -17.32
CA TRP A 522 -19.92 1.22 -17.40
C TRP A 522 -20.29 2.21 -18.50
N ILE A 523 -20.04 3.49 -18.22
CA ILE A 523 -20.38 4.61 -19.09
C ILE A 523 -19.13 5.48 -19.25
N TYR A 524 -18.74 5.73 -20.49
CA TYR A 524 -17.61 6.57 -20.88
C TYR A 524 -18.16 7.77 -21.63
N GLU A 525 -18.04 8.96 -21.06
CA GLU A 525 -18.35 10.20 -21.78
C GLU A 525 -17.06 10.76 -22.34
N LEU A 526 -17.03 10.94 -23.66
CA LEU A 526 -15.89 11.43 -24.41
C LEU A 526 -16.26 12.77 -25.03
N GLY A 527 -15.41 13.79 -24.86
CA GLY A 527 -15.60 15.11 -25.44
C GLY A 527 -14.40 15.54 -26.27
N ALA A 528 -14.65 16.19 -27.41
CA ALA A 528 -13.61 16.78 -28.23
C ALA A 528 -13.05 18.03 -27.55
N GLU A 529 -11.74 18.06 -27.31
CA GLU A 529 -11.04 19.27 -26.88
C GLU A 529 -10.34 19.90 -28.09
N GLY A 530 -10.29 21.24 -28.16
CA GLY A 530 -9.51 21.94 -29.20
C GLY A 530 -10.12 21.96 -30.62
N GLY A 531 -11.38 21.56 -30.80
CA GLY A 531 -12.16 21.77 -32.02
C GLY A 531 -11.92 20.78 -33.16
N GLN A 532 -11.29 19.64 -32.89
CA GLN A 532 -11.24 18.50 -33.82
C GLN A 532 -12.43 17.57 -33.58
N PRO A 533 -13.23 17.21 -34.60
CA PRO A 533 -14.39 16.36 -34.41
C PRO A 533 -14.00 14.91 -34.09
N ILE A 534 -14.86 14.21 -33.33
CA ILE A 534 -14.75 12.77 -33.07
C ILE A 534 -15.35 11.99 -34.25
N GLU A 535 -14.47 11.36 -35.04
CA GLU A 535 -14.86 10.58 -36.23
C GLU A 535 -14.94 9.07 -35.93
N GLY A 536 -14.29 8.62 -34.85
CA GLY A 536 -14.36 7.25 -34.35
C GLY A 536 -13.95 7.13 -32.89
N VAL A 537 -14.14 5.96 -32.31
CA VAL A 537 -13.61 5.60 -30.98
C VAL A 537 -12.81 4.31 -31.10
N GLN A 538 -11.50 4.41 -30.91
CA GLN A 538 -10.63 3.26 -30.78
C GLN A 538 -10.80 2.64 -29.39
N VAL A 539 -11.18 1.37 -29.36
CA VAL A 539 -11.43 0.62 -28.14
C VAL A 539 -10.36 -0.46 -27.97
N TYR A 540 -9.88 -0.63 -26.75
CA TYR A 540 -9.06 -1.75 -26.29
C TYR A 540 -9.75 -2.41 -25.10
N VAL A 541 -10.02 -3.72 -25.18
CA VAL A 541 -10.66 -4.49 -24.12
C VAL A 541 -9.90 -5.76 -23.85
N TYR A 542 -9.53 -6.02 -22.59
CA TYR A 542 -9.05 -7.33 -22.17
C TYR A 542 -10.18 -8.20 -21.61
N GLY A 543 -10.15 -9.48 -21.96
CA GLY A 543 -10.83 -10.50 -21.16
C GLY A 543 -10.20 -10.66 -19.78
N ARG A 544 -10.90 -11.39 -18.89
CA ARG A 544 -10.40 -11.73 -17.56
C ARG A 544 -10.14 -13.23 -17.49
N GLU A 545 -8.93 -13.60 -17.10
CA GLU A 545 -8.56 -14.99 -16.85
C GLU A 545 -8.28 -15.18 -15.36
N VAL A 546 -8.86 -16.23 -14.78
CA VAL A 546 -8.67 -16.58 -13.37
C VAL A 546 -7.62 -17.68 -13.28
N GLU A 547 -6.52 -17.40 -12.60
CA GLU A 547 -5.43 -18.33 -12.38
C GLU A 547 -5.29 -18.66 -10.90
N GLN A 548 -4.87 -19.89 -10.61
CA GLN A 548 -4.42 -20.29 -9.28
C GLN A 548 -2.89 -20.32 -9.30
N ARG A 549 -2.26 -19.58 -8.39
CA ARG A 549 -0.80 -19.54 -8.25
C ARG A 549 -0.39 -19.80 -6.81
N THR A 550 0.75 -20.46 -6.65
CA THR A 550 1.37 -20.71 -5.35
C THR A 550 2.63 -19.88 -5.28
N PHE A 551 2.68 -18.94 -4.33
CA PHE A 551 3.83 -18.10 -4.08
C PHE A 551 4.61 -18.65 -2.89
N VAL A 552 5.92 -18.85 -3.05
CA VAL A 552 6.78 -19.42 -2.02
C VAL A 552 7.72 -18.33 -1.49
N ALA A 553 7.63 -18.04 -0.20
CA ALA A 553 8.44 -17.06 0.49
C ALA A 553 9.45 -17.77 1.40
N PRO A 554 10.72 -17.88 1.00
CA PRO A 554 11.75 -18.46 1.86
C PRO A 554 12.07 -17.54 3.05
N ASN A 555 12.50 -18.13 4.16
CA ASN A 555 12.88 -17.39 5.36
C ASN A 555 14.20 -16.63 5.13
N ALA A 556 14.16 -15.31 5.31
CA ALA A 556 15.28 -14.38 5.13
C ALA A 556 16.25 -14.35 6.34
N LEU A 557 15.83 -14.79 7.53
CA LEU A 557 16.64 -14.74 8.75
C LEU A 557 18.00 -15.45 8.58
N PRO A 558 18.08 -16.68 8.03
CA PRO A 558 19.37 -17.33 7.80
C PRO A 558 20.28 -16.55 6.85
N THR A 559 19.73 -15.83 5.87
CA THR A 559 20.53 -14.98 4.97
C THR A 559 21.20 -13.84 5.74
N LEU A 560 20.44 -13.18 6.63
CA LEU A 560 20.92 -12.10 7.49
C LEU A 560 22.01 -12.60 8.46
N ASP A 561 21.87 -13.82 8.97
CA ASP A 561 22.83 -14.46 9.88
C ASP A 561 24.10 -15.03 9.20
N GLY A 562 24.31 -14.74 7.92
CA GLY A 562 25.50 -15.18 7.18
C GLY A 562 25.32 -16.45 6.33
N GLY A 563 24.13 -17.04 6.30
CA GLY A 563 23.79 -18.23 5.52
C GLY A 563 23.62 -17.98 4.01
N PRO A 564 23.12 -18.96 3.24
CA PRO A 564 22.83 -18.78 1.82
C PRO A 564 21.84 -17.64 1.59
N VAL A 565 22.04 -16.87 0.53
CA VAL A 565 21.12 -15.80 0.14
C VAL A 565 19.87 -16.41 -0.49
N VAL A 566 18.70 -16.08 0.06
CA VAL A 566 17.40 -16.39 -0.53
C VAL A 566 16.76 -15.11 -1.07
N GLY A 567 16.15 -15.19 -2.25
CA GLY A 567 15.50 -14.08 -2.92
C GLY A 567 16.44 -12.98 -3.44
N GLU A 568 15.83 -11.88 -3.87
CA GLU A 568 16.46 -10.75 -4.55
C GLU A 568 15.90 -9.41 -4.03
N ARG A 569 16.78 -8.43 -3.79
CA ARG A 569 16.41 -7.04 -3.46
C ARG A 569 17.29 -6.09 -4.24
N THR A 570 16.67 -5.02 -4.72
CA THR A 570 17.31 -4.00 -5.55
C THR A 570 17.25 -2.64 -4.87
N LEU A 571 18.13 -1.71 -5.23
CA LEU A 571 18.00 -0.32 -4.79
C LEU A 571 16.97 0.41 -5.67
N GLU A 572 16.14 1.25 -5.03
CA GLU A 572 15.28 2.19 -5.76
C GLU A 572 16.15 3.18 -6.55
N GLN A 573 15.70 3.61 -7.73
CA GLN A 573 16.51 4.36 -8.68
C GLN A 573 17.19 5.61 -8.08
N TYR A 574 16.49 6.35 -7.23
CA TYR A 574 17.03 7.56 -6.59
C TYR A 574 18.04 7.26 -5.46
N ARG A 575 18.15 5.99 -5.03
CA ARG A 575 19.15 5.49 -4.07
C ARG A 575 20.35 4.86 -4.76
N GLU A 576 20.32 4.69 -6.09
CA GLU A 576 21.43 4.10 -6.83
C GLU A 576 22.69 4.98 -6.70
N PRO A 577 23.83 4.40 -6.27
CA PRO A 577 25.06 5.16 -6.17
C PRO A 577 25.55 5.59 -7.56
N VAL A 578 25.84 6.89 -7.71
CA VAL A 578 26.43 7.41 -8.95
C VAL A 578 27.95 7.35 -8.87
N LEU A 579 28.55 6.40 -9.60
CA LEU A 579 30.01 6.30 -9.75
C LEU A 579 30.48 7.07 -10.98
N GLU A 580 30.47 8.40 -10.89
CA GLU A 580 31.01 9.30 -11.91
C GLU A 580 32.22 10.06 -11.36
N PHE A 581 33.35 9.93 -12.07
CA PHE A 581 34.62 10.54 -11.67
C PHE A 581 35.12 11.44 -12.79
N SER A 582 34.90 12.75 -12.68
CA SER A 582 35.36 13.70 -13.69
C SER A 582 36.88 13.65 -13.84
N SER A 583 37.34 13.45 -15.07
CA SER A 583 38.76 13.57 -15.42
C SER A 583 39.13 15.03 -15.67
N PHE A 584 40.36 15.40 -15.36
CA PHE A 584 40.92 16.72 -15.68
C PHE A 584 42.42 16.59 -16.00
N GLU A 585 42.97 17.54 -16.76
CA GLU A 585 44.42 17.63 -16.97
C GLU A 585 45.08 18.35 -15.78
N LEU A 586 46.24 17.89 -15.29
CA LEU A 586 46.89 18.49 -14.11
C LEU A 586 47.15 20.02 -14.24
N ASP A 587 47.28 20.51 -15.47
CA ASP A 587 47.45 21.92 -15.78
C ASP A 587 46.22 22.79 -15.44
N GLU A 588 45.05 22.18 -15.30
CA GLU A 588 43.81 22.84 -14.85
C GLU A 588 43.80 23.14 -13.34
N VAL A 589 44.73 22.57 -12.56
CA VAL A 589 44.93 22.98 -11.15
C VAL A 589 45.62 24.35 -11.15
N VAL A 590 44.87 25.37 -10.74
CA VAL A 590 45.34 26.75 -10.75
C VAL A 590 45.86 27.15 -9.38
N LEU A 591 47.08 27.69 -9.37
CA LEU A 591 47.64 28.43 -8.24
C LEU A 591 47.27 29.90 -8.38
N GLU A 592 46.44 30.41 -7.47
CA GLU A 592 45.92 31.78 -7.51
C GLU A 592 46.27 32.58 -6.26
N GLY A 593 45.95 33.88 -6.28
CA GLY A 593 46.21 34.80 -5.16
C GLY A 593 47.61 35.42 -5.14
N VAL A 594 48.55 35.00 -5.99
CA VAL A 594 49.95 35.48 -5.98
C VAL A 594 50.05 37.00 -6.10
N ARG A 595 49.21 37.60 -6.96
CA ARG A 595 49.13 39.07 -7.14
C ARG A 595 48.56 39.82 -5.94
N GLN A 596 47.88 39.12 -5.05
CA GLN A 596 47.31 39.61 -3.80
C GLN A 596 48.18 39.22 -2.60
N ASN A 597 49.42 38.79 -2.85
CA ASN A 597 50.38 38.32 -1.86
C ASN A 597 49.92 37.09 -1.08
N ARG A 598 49.03 36.28 -1.64
CA ARG A 598 48.51 35.05 -1.05
C ARG A 598 48.76 33.89 -1.99
N LEU A 599 48.69 32.65 -1.50
CA LEU A 599 48.70 31.51 -2.40
C LEU A 599 47.62 30.52 -2.00
N SER A 600 46.70 30.31 -2.93
CA SER A 600 45.63 29.32 -2.85
C SER A 600 45.75 28.38 -4.04
N ALA A 601 45.52 27.10 -3.80
CA ALA A 601 45.46 26.09 -4.86
C ALA A 601 44.01 25.65 -5.06
N VAL A 602 43.52 25.80 -6.30
CA VAL A 602 42.15 25.48 -6.70
C VAL A 602 42.18 24.24 -7.58
N VAL A 603 41.44 23.20 -7.17
CA VAL A 603 41.33 21.92 -7.87
C VAL A 603 40.01 21.90 -8.65
N PRO A 604 40.01 21.55 -9.94
CA PRO A 604 38.78 21.45 -10.74
C PRO A 604 37.94 20.22 -10.36
N GLY A 605 36.61 20.37 -10.40
CA GLY A 605 35.64 19.28 -10.22
C GLY A 605 35.29 18.92 -8.77
N GLU A 606 34.60 17.80 -8.58
CA GLU A 606 34.12 17.30 -7.29
C GLU A 606 35.18 16.46 -6.54
N GLY A 607 35.25 16.60 -5.22
CA GLY A 607 36.07 15.77 -4.32
C GLY A 607 37.19 16.53 -3.58
N ALA A 608 36.96 16.83 -2.30
CA ALA A 608 37.85 17.67 -1.49
C ALA A 608 39.28 17.14 -1.28
N GLY A 609 39.49 15.84 -1.49
CA GLY A 609 40.74 15.16 -1.20
C GLY A 609 41.57 14.74 -2.42
N ARG A 610 41.15 15.05 -3.66
CA ARG A 610 41.75 14.47 -4.88
C ARG A 610 43.22 14.82 -5.14
N CYS A 611 43.71 15.92 -4.57
CA CYS A 611 45.08 16.39 -4.73
C CYS A 611 45.80 16.53 -3.38
N ASP A 612 47.06 16.08 -3.35
CA ASP A 612 48.03 16.39 -2.32
C ASP A 612 48.89 17.57 -2.78
N ILE A 613 48.61 18.73 -2.21
CA ILE A 613 49.38 19.96 -2.46
C ILE A 613 50.27 20.22 -1.24
N SER A 614 51.56 20.35 -1.48
CA SER A 614 52.58 20.57 -0.45
C SER A 614 53.67 21.51 -0.96
N VAL A 615 54.46 22.06 -0.04
CA VAL A 615 55.63 22.86 -0.39
C VAL A 615 56.84 21.94 -0.47
N ALA A 616 57.67 22.07 -1.51
CA ALA A 616 58.89 21.30 -1.65
C ALA A 616 59.99 21.85 -0.71
N GLY A 617 60.62 20.96 0.06
CA GLY A 617 61.63 21.34 1.05
C GLY A 617 61.03 21.97 2.32
N GLU A 618 61.83 22.76 3.04
CA GLU A 618 61.42 23.46 4.27
C GLU A 618 61.61 24.99 4.12
N PRO A 619 60.97 25.64 3.13
CA PRO A 619 61.10 27.08 3.00
C PRO A 619 60.51 27.79 4.21
N MET A 620 61.24 28.79 4.70
CA MET A 620 60.86 29.59 5.85
C MET A 620 60.55 31.01 5.42
N TYR A 621 59.43 31.53 5.90
CA TYR A 621 59.09 32.95 5.78
C TYR A 621 59.29 33.63 7.13
N GLN A 622 60.20 34.59 7.21
CA GLN A 622 60.56 35.29 8.45
C GLN A 622 60.87 34.36 9.64
N GLY A 623 61.55 33.24 9.37
CA GLY A 623 61.94 32.25 10.38
C GLY A 623 60.83 31.26 10.80
N SER A 624 59.68 31.27 10.14
CA SER A 624 58.58 30.30 10.34
C SER A 624 58.42 29.38 9.11
N PRO A 625 58.31 28.05 9.29
CA PRO A 625 58.00 27.13 8.19
C PRO A 625 56.66 27.46 7.52
N VAL A 626 56.57 27.18 6.23
CA VAL A 626 55.36 27.41 5.42
C VAL A 626 54.77 26.08 4.94
N ARG A 627 53.45 25.93 5.05
CA ARG A 627 52.71 24.73 4.62
C ARG A 627 51.33 25.09 4.07
N PHE A 628 50.76 24.20 3.25
CA PHE A 628 49.35 24.30 2.88
C PHE A 628 48.47 23.78 4.02
N SER A 629 47.44 24.55 4.39
CA SER A 629 46.37 24.11 5.29
C SER A 629 45.08 23.94 4.51
N ALA A 630 44.32 22.88 4.83
CA ALA A 630 42.93 22.80 4.42
C ALA A 630 42.16 23.95 5.09
N GLU A 631 41.30 24.64 4.34
CA GLU A 631 40.39 25.63 4.91
C GLU A 631 39.36 24.87 5.76
N GLN A 632 39.40 25.02 7.10
CA GLN A 632 38.35 24.52 7.97
C GLN A 632 37.16 25.48 7.90
N SER A 633 36.29 25.31 6.91
CA SER A 633 34.94 25.86 6.98
C SER A 633 34.19 25.13 8.10
N TYR A 634 34.09 25.78 9.27
CA TYR A 634 33.18 25.37 10.34
C TYR A 634 31.74 25.61 9.88
N GLY A 635 31.17 24.61 9.21
CA GLY A 635 29.75 24.53 8.86
C GLY A 635 29.19 23.18 9.34
N THR A 636 28.83 23.10 10.63
CA THR A 636 28.06 21.99 11.16
C THR A 636 26.63 22.05 10.61
N SER A 637 26.37 21.27 9.55
CA SER A 637 25.04 20.78 9.22
C SER A 637 25.16 19.40 8.60
N GLN A 638 25.23 18.38 9.47
CA GLN A 638 24.97 17.00 9.11
C GLN A 638 23.48 16.87 8.79
N LEU A 639 23.14 16.67 7.52
CA LEU A 639 21.83 16.16 7.13
C LEU A 639 22.04 14.90 6.29
N LEU A 640 21.34 13.87 6.73
CA LEU A 640 21.31 12.52 6.21
C LEU A 640 20.68 12.50 4.80
N PHE A 641 21.33 11.76 3.88
CA PHE A 641 20.80 11.33 2.57
C PHE A 641 20.56 12.37 1.48
N ALA A 642 21.43 13.37 1.35
CA ALA A 642 21.59 14.10 0.09
C ALA A 642 23.08 14.19 -0.26
N SER A 643 23.42 14.03 -1.54
CA SER A 643 24.68 14.52 -2.11
C SER A 643 24.69 16.04 -1.95
N GLY A 644 25.08 16.50 -0.77
CA GLY A 644 25.29 17.91 -0.50
C GLY A 644 26.49 18.37 -1.31
N ALA A 645 26.24 18.78 -2.54
CA ALA A 645 27.10 19.69 -3.28
C ALA A 645 27.12 21.04 -2.55
N TYR A 646 27.78 21.08 -1.39
CA TYR A 646 28.24 22.34 -0.84
C TYR A 646 29.42 22.77 -1.70
N ASN A 647 29.11 23.64 -2.67
CA ASN A 647 30.05 24.35 -3.54
C ASN A 647 30.88 25.39 -2.77
N ASP A 648 31.50 25.00 -1.65
CA ASP A 648 32.68 25.68 -1.17
C ASP A 648 33.86 24.84 -1.63
N GLN A 649 34.47 25.26 -2.76
CA GLN A 649 35.68 24.66 -3.27
C GLN A 649 36.70 24.57 -2.13
N PRO A 650 37.16 23.37 -1.74
CA PRO A 650 38.15 23.23 -0.68
C PRO A 650 39.51 23.67 -1.25
N GLY A 651 39.72 24.97 -1.30
CA GLY A 651 41.01 25.56 -1.57
C GLY A 651 41.98 25.19 -0.45
N ARG A 652 43.21 24.87 -0.81
CA ARG A 652 44.31 24.80 0.18
C ARG A 652 45.02 26.15 0.18
N GLU A 653 45.15 26.76 1.34
CA GLU A 653 45.81 28.06 1.51
C GLU A 653 47.19 27.87 2.13
N LEU A 654 48.18 28.60 1.60
CA LEU A 654 49.52 28.63 2.14
C LEU A 654 49.54 29.43 3.46
N VAL A 655 50.03 28.80 4.53
CA VAL A 655 50.08 29.39 5.88
C VAL A 655 51.42 29.12 6.57
N THR A 656 51.84 30.02 7.45
CA THR A 656 52.92 29.71 8.42
C THR A 656 52.37 28.97 9.65
N GLU A 657 53.25 28.40 10.47
CA GLU A 657 52.86 27.83 11.78
C GLU A 657 52.12 28.81 12.69
N HIS A 658 52.40 30.11 12.55
CA HIS A 658 51.75 31.19 13.32
C HIS A 658 50.53 31.81 12.61
N GLY A 659 50.08 31.22 11.49
CA GLY A 659 48.85 31.63 10.80
C GLY A 659 48.98 32.83 9.86
N LEU A 660 50.20 33.21 9.44
CA LEU A 660 50.37 34.22 8.38
C LEU A 660 49.96 33.64 7.03
N LYS A 661 49.17 34.41 6.26
CA LYS A 661 48.61 34.02 4.95
C LYS A 661 49.09 34.90 3.79
N TYR A 662 49.80 35.98 4.11
CA TYR A 662 50.31 36.95 3.13
C TYR A 662 51.84 36.98 3.12
N PHE A 663 52.44 36.84 1.95
CA PHE A 663 53.88 36.66 1.76
C PHE A 663 54.42 37.67 0.75
N TYR A 664 55.62 38.18 1.01
CA TYR A 664 56.34 39.14 0.15
C TYR A 664 57.77 38.67 -0.03
N ASP A 665 58.39 38.88 -1.20
CA ASP A 665 59.77 38.44 -1.47
C ASP A 665 60.07 36.96 -1.16
N LEU A 666 59.04 36.10 -1.23
CA LEU A 666 59.15 34.68 -0.97
C LEU A 666 59.20 33.92 -2.30
N GLU A 667 60.17 33.02 -2.45
CA GLU A 667 60.22 32.02 -3.51
C GLU A 667 59.91 30.66 -2.91
N ILE A 668 58.95 29.95 -3.46
CA ILE A 668 58.64 28.58 -3.05
C ILE A 668 58.35 27.70 -4.25
N ASP A 669 58.71 26.43 -4.11
CA ASP A 669 58.29 25.39 -5.03
C ASP A 669 57.09 24.64 -4.44
N VAL A 670 56.02 24.56 -5.21
CA VAL A 670 54.78 23.87 -4.83
C VAL A 670 54.72 22.53 -5.56
N ASN A 671 54.62 21.45 -4.80
CA ASN A 671 54.34 20.12 -5.33
C ASN A 671 52.83 19.90 -5.37
N VAL A 672 52.32 19.58 -6.55
CA VAL A 672 50.92 19.20 -6.79
C VAL A 672 50.91 17.77 -7.30
N ASP A 673 50.35 16.83 -6.53
CA ASP A 673 50.12 15.43 -6.93
C ASP A 673 48.62 15.14 -6.86
N CYS A 674 48.01 14.82 -8.00
CA CYS A 674 46.56 14.68 -8.13
C CYS A 674 46.16 13.35 -8.74
N ILE A 675 44.99 12.84 -8.31
CA ILE A 675 44.25 11.80 -9.03
C ILE A 675 43.48 12.48 -10.17
N THR A 676 44.10 12.54 -11.36
CA THR A 676 43.56 13.20 -12.55
C THR A 676 42.45 12.39 -13.21
N LYS A 677 42.51 11.06 -13.11
CA LYS A 677 41.52 10.15 -13.69
C LYS A 677 41.34 8.88 -12.87
N VAL A 678 40.09 8.41 -12.78
CA VAL A 678 39.74 7.12 -12.18
C VAL A 678 39.26 6.21 -13.31
N VAL A 679 39.85 5.03 -13.43
CA VAL A 679 39.46 4.04 -14.44
C VAL A 679 38.39 3.14 -13.85
N LEU A 680 37.19 3.19 -14.44
CA LEU A 680 36.07 2.32 -14.10
C LEU A 680 36.10 1.06 -14.94
N HIS A 681 35.83 -0.06 -14.29
CA HIS A 681 35.45 -1.30 -14.96
C HIS A 681 33.96 -1.51 -14.81
N ARG A 682 33.30 -1.90 -15.90
CA ARG A 682 31.96 -2.49 -15.90
C ARG A 682 32.02 -3.78 -16.71
N GLY A 683 31.56 -4.87 -16.12
CA GLY A 683 31.56 -6.17 -16.80
C GLY A 683 31.18 -7.31 -15.88
N THR A 684 31.25 -8.52 -16.42
CA THR A 684 31.02 -9.76 -15.68
C THR A 684 32.09 -9.97 -14.62
N VAL A 685 31.71 -10.62 -13.52
CA VAL A 685 32.64 -10.90 -12.42
C VAL A 685 33.59 -12.03 -12.86
N PRO A 686 34.92 -11.83 -12.80
CA PRO A 686 35.87 -12.88 -13.15
C PRO A 686 35.98 -13.94 -12.03
N ASP A 687 36.32 -15.17 -12.39
CA ASP A 687 36.51 -16.29 -11.45
C ASP A 687 37.80 -16.18 -10.61
N SER A 688 38.71 -15.28 -10.98
CA SER A 688 39.96 -15.02 -10.27
C SER A 688 40.45 -13.59 -10.49
N GLY A 689 41.16 -13.02 -9.52
CA GLY A 689 41.77 -11.71 -9.65
C GLY A 689 41.67 -10.85 -8.39
N GLN A 690 41.58 -9.54 -8.59
CA GLN A 690 41.52 -8.55 -7.51
C GLN A 690 40.11 -8.38 -6.90
N LEU A 691 39.09 -8.71 -7.68
CA LEU A 691 37.70 -8.92 -7.30
C LEU A 691 37.27 -10.22 -7.98
N PHE A 692 36.70 -11.17 -7.26
CA PHE A 692 36.23 -12.42 -7.85
C PHE A 692 34.99 -12.95 -7.15
N ARG A 693 34.24 -13.81 -7.84
CA ARG A 693 33.01 -14.42 -7.34
C ARG A 693 33.33 -15.56 -6.38
N VAL A 694 32.72 -15.56 -5.19
CA VAL A 694 32.78 -16.67 -4.23
C VAL A 694 31.62 -17.62 -4.47
N ASP A 695 30.43 -17.05 -4.60
CA ASP A 695 29.16 -17.71 -4.91
C ASP A 695 28.28 -16.73 -5.73
N PRO A 696 27.09 -17.13 -6.21
CA PRO A 696 26.24 -16.26 -7.04
C PRO A 696 25.93 -14.87 -6.45
N SER A 697 25.93 -14.72 -5.13
CA SER A 697 25.53 -13.50 -4.40
C SER A 697 26.66 -12.84 -3.62
N THR A 698 27.86 -13.43 -3.63
CA THR A 698 29.00 -12.98 -2.83
C THR A 698 30.23 -12.72 -3.69
N LEU A 699 30.84 -11.56 -3.50
CA LEU A 699 32.11 -11.16 -4.09
C LEU A 699 33.20 -11.11 -3.02
N ARG A 700 34.40 -11.57 -3.36
CA ARG A 700 35.59 -11.38 -2.53
C ARG A 700 36.51 -10.34 -3.11
N LEU A 701 36.78 -9.32 -2.31
CA LEU A 701 37.80 -8.30 -2.58
C LEU A 701 39.15 -8.76 -2.07
N SER A 702 40.16 -8.74 -2.94
CA SER A 702 41.55 -8.84 -2.52
C SER A 702 41.94 -7.64 -1.63
N LYS A 703 42.93 -7.84 -0.76
CA LYS A 703 43.45 -6.77 0.11
C LYS A 703 43.87 -5.52 -0.67
N SER A 704 44.49 -5.67 -1.84
CA SER A 704 44.91 -4.54 -2.68
C SER A 704 43.73 -3.79 -3.27
N GLN A 705 42.71 -4.50 -3.77
CA GLN A 705 41.53 -3.87 -4.34
C GLN A 705 40.73 -3.13 -3.28
N HIS A 706 40.53 -3.74 -2.11
CA HIS A 706 39.87 -3.08 -1.00
C HIS A 706 40.61 -1.81 -0.55
N GLN A 707 41.96 -1.82 -0.54
CA GLN A 707 42.74 -0.61 -0.26
C GLN A 707 42.55 0.47 -1.34
N THR A 708 42.53 0.10 -2.62
CA THR A 708 42.24 1.02 -3.73
C THR A 708 40.86 1.66 -3.57
N LEU A 709 39.82 0.85 -3.32
CA LEU A 709 38.45 1.32 -3.13
C LEU A 709 38.32 2.23 -1.90
N LYS A 710 38.98 1.90 -0.78
CA LYS A 710 39.04 2.76 0.41
C LYS A 710 39.74 4.09 0.16
N GLN A 711 40.82 4.09 -0.62
CA GLN A 711 41.50 5.32 -0.99
C GLN A 711 40.61 6.22 -1.83
N ILE A 712 39.89 5.66 -2.81
CA ILE A 712 38.93 6.42 -3.63
C ILE A 712 37.78 6.94 -2.76
N GLN A 713 37.20 6.09 -1.92
CA GLN A 713 36.17 6.47 -0.96
C GLN A 713 36.59 7.68 -0.13
N GLN A 714 37.78 7.66 0.46
CA GLN A 714 38.30 8.76 1.28
C GLN A 714 38.60 10.02 0.46
N ARG A 715 39.19 9.89 -0.73
CA ARG A 715 39.62 11.01 -1.57
C ARG A 715 38.46 11.77 -2.21
N PHE A 716 37.38 11.06 -2.51
CA PHE A 716 36.15 11.58 -3.08
C PHE A 716 35.04 11.77 -2.04
N ASN A 717 35.33 11.53 -0.76
CA ASN A 717 34.38 11.66 0.36
C ASN A 717 33.07 10.85 0.16
N LEU A 718 33.20 9.63 -0.37
CA LEU A 718 32.07 8.73 -0.58
C LEU A 718 31.67 8.06 0.74
N ARG A 719 30.36 7.87 0.94
CA ARG A 719 29.83 7.23 2.15
C ARG A 719 30.21 5.74 2.22
N GLU A 720 30.15 5.05 1.10
CA GLU A 720 30.33 3.60 0.99
C GLU A 720 31.47 3.27 0.02
N LEU A 721 31.89 2.00 -0.01
CA LEU A 721 32.88 1.54 -0.99
C LEU A 721 32.30 1.72 -2.41
N PRO A 722 33.06 2.29 -3.37
CA PRO A 722 32.57 2.53 -4.73
C PRO A 722 32.51 1.24 -5.55
N LEU A 723 31.61 0.34 -5.21
CA LEU A 723 31.35 -0.91 -5.94
C LEU A 723 29.84 -1.13 -6.03
N ILE A 724 29.36 -1.36 -7.25
CA ILE A 724 27.96 -1.62 -7.54
C ILE A 724 27.85 -3.01 -8.17
N ALA A 725 26.91 -3.82 -7.69
CA ALA A 725 26.53 -5.09 -8.28
C ALA A 725 25.18 -4.94 -8.98
N TYR A 726 25.04 -5.56 -10.16
CA TYR A 726 23.82 -5.56 -10.96
C TYR A 726 23.31 -6.99 -11.13
N ASN A 727 21.99 -7.16 -11.12
CA ASN A 727 21.34 -8.41 -11.50
C ASN A 727 21.34 -8.58 -13.03
N ARG A 728 20.75 -9.68 -13.51
CA ARG A 728 20.64 -9.99 -14.95
C ARG A 728 19.77 -9.01 -15.74
N ASP A 729 18.86 -8.32 -15.06
CA ASP A 729 17.95 -7.31 -15.63
C ASP A 729 18.59 -5.90 -15.62
N GLY A 730 19.84 -5.77 -15.17
CA GLY A 730 20.57 -4.50 -15.11
C GLY A 730 20.18 -3.59 -13.94
N LYS A 731 19.37 -4.08 -12.98
CA LYS A 731 18.99 -3.37 -11.75
C LYS A 731 20.10 -3.50 -10.71
N VAL A 732 20.30 -2.44 -9.92
CA VAL A 732 21.32 -2.42 -8.84
C VAL A 732 20.84 -3.28 -7.68
N LEU A 733 21.66 -4.25 -7.25
CA LEU A 733 21.37 -5.10 -6.10
C LEU A 733 21.60 -4.36 -4.78
N GLU A 734 20.73 -4.60 -3.80
CA GLU A 734 20.89 -4.10 -2.43
C GLU A 734 21.98 -4.92 -1.69
N PRO A 735 22.97 -4.28 -1.06
CA PRO A 735 23.95 -4.97 -0.23
C PRO A 735 23.32 -5.49 1.08
N LEU A 736 23.62 -6.75 1.44
CA LEU A 736 23.12 -7.41 2.66
C LEU A 736 23.67 -6.80 3.95
N SER A 737 24.87 -6.23 3.86
CA SER A 737 25.45 -5.41 4.91
C SER A 737 25.83 -4.10 4.25
N PRO A 738 25.29 -2.95 4.69
CA PRO A 738 25.83 -1.69 4.24
C PRO A 738 27.30 -1.69 4.61
N ALA A 739 28.16 -1.33 3.64
CA ALA A 739 29.61 -1.26 3.83
C ALA A 739 29.98 -0.08 4.76
N TYR A 740 29.45 -0.08 5.98
CA TYR A 740 29.76 0.90 7.01
C TYR A 740 31.15 0.59 7.54
N SER A 741 31.98 1.62 7.51
CA SER A 741 33.35 1.67 8.01
C SER A 741 33.51 1.46 9.52
N GLY A 742 32.50 0.95 10.23
CA GLY A 742 32.38 1.00 11.69
C GLY A 742 32.50 -0.33 12.45
N ASN A 743 32.21 -1.48 11.85
CA ASN A 743 32.29 -2.78 12.56
C ASN A 743 33.35 -3.69 11.95
N PRO A 744 34.58 -3.72 12.48
CA PRO A 744 35.71 -4.48 11.92
C PRO A 744 35.64 -5.99 12.19
N SER A 745 34.54 -6.53 12.72
CA SER A 745 34.45 -7.92 13.19
C SER A 745 33.79 -8.91 12.22
N GLU A 746 33.13 -8.47 11.16
CA GLU A 746 32.47 -9.36 10.20
C GLU A 746 33.06 -9.21 8.79
N GLY A 747 33.48 -10.34 8.20
CA GLY A 747 33.86 -10.43 6.79
C GLY A 747 35.35 -10.26 6.46
N TRP A 748 36.25 -10.09 7.43
CA TRP A 748 37.70 -10.02 7.18
C TRP A 748 38.42 -11.31 7.57
N ASP A 749 38.61 -12.22 6.61
CA ASP A 749 39.17 -13.55 6.87
C ASP A 749 40.70 -13.63 6.67
N GLY A 750 41.39 -12.49 6.79
CA GLY A 750 42.84 -12.38 6.58
C GLY A 750 43.28 -12.38 5.10
N ASP A 751 42.53 -13.04 4.22
CA ASP A 751 42.82 -13.17 2.77
C ASP A 751 42.01 -12.21 1.87
N GLY A 752 40.92 -11.62 2.36
CA GLY A 752 40.05 -10.71 1.60
C GLY A 752 38.85 -10.19 2.41
N MET A 753 38.01 -9.38 1.77
CA MET A 753 36.73 -8.90 2.31
C MET A 753 35.59 -9.41 1.45
N ASP A 754 34.61 -10.06 2.07
CA ASP A 754 33.41 -10.53 1.37
C ASP A 754 32.32 -9.47 1.37
N LEU A 755 31.76 -9.23 0.18
CA LEU A 755 30.62 -8.35 -0.05
C LEU A 755 29.45 -9.21 -0.52
N ARG A 756 28.38 -9.23 0.26
CA ARG A 756 27.18 -10.03 0.00
C ARG A 756 26.04 -9.12 -0.47
N PHE A 757 25.27 -9.59 -1.43
CA PHE A 757 24.16 -8.87 -2.04
C PHE A 757 22.88 -9.71 -2.03
N TRP A 758 21.72 -9.06 -1.99
CA TRP A 758 20.43 -9.71 -2.11
C TRP A 758 20.14 -10.12 -3.55
N GLY A 759 20.62 -11.28 -3.99
CA GLY A 759 20.33 -11.85 -5.30
C GLY A 759 21.57 -12.25 -6.10
N GLU A 760 21.39 -12.81 -7.29
CA GLU A 760 22.50 -13.22 -8.15
C GLU A 760 23.14 -12.02 -8.87
N ILE A 761 24.46 -11.92 -8.76
CA ILE A 761 25.26 -10.89 -9.40
C ILE A 761 25.52 -11.29 -10.86
N ALA A 762 25.09 -10.48 -11.81
CA ALA A 762 25.42 -10.66 -13.23
C ALA A 762 26.63 -9.80 -13.63
N GLU A 763 26.59 -8.51 -13.28
CA GLU A 763 27.64 -7.54 -13.60
C GLU A 763 28.07 -6.75 -12.36
N VAL A 764 29.27 -6.17 -12.42
CA VAL A 764 29.76 -5.23 -11.42
C VAL A 764 30.31 -3.98 -12.07
N ARG A 765 30.18 -2.84 -11.40
CA ARG A 765 30.85 -1.58 -11.75
C ARG A 765 31.67 -1.09 -10.57
N TYR A 766 32.97 -0.90 -10.78
CA TYR A 766 33.88 -0.44 -9.72
C TYR A 766 35.18 0.18 -10.30
N PRO A 767 35.86 1.06 -9.55
CA PRO A 767 37.18 1.55 -9.91
C PRO A 767 38.26 0.46 -9.85
N VAL A 768 39.03 0.30 -10.92
CA VAL A 768 40.16 -0.65 -10.98
C VAL A 768 41.52 0.01 -10.78
N SER A 769 41.65 1.29 -11.14
CA SER A 769 42.92 2.03 -10.97
C SER A 769 42.70 3.53 -10.91
N MET A 770 43.70 4.23 -10.39
CA MET A 770 43.79 5.69 -10.37
C MET A 770 45.01 6.11 -11.17
N GLU A 771 44.83 7.02 -12.13
CA GLU A 771 45.94 7.69 -12.79
C GLU A 771 46.33 8.92 -11.95
N ARG A 772 47.63 9.02 -11.66
CA ARG A 772 48.19 10.10 -10.86
C ARG A 772 49.20 10.87 -11.68
N GLU A 773 49.11 12.19 -11.61
CA GLU A 773 50.07 13.09 -12.21
C GLU A 773 50.61 14.04 -11.15
N ALA A 774 51.90 14.35 -11.25
CA ALA A 774 52.56 15.26 -10.34
C ALA A 774 53.33 16.34 -11.11
N ARG A 775 53.24 17.58 -10.62
CA ARG A 775 53.93 18.76 -11.17
C ARG A 775 54.48 19.59 -10.03
N GLN A 776 55.68 20.11 -10.22
CA GLN A 776 56.28 21.11 -9.34
C GLN A 776 56.18 22.48 -10.02
N VAL A 777 55.68 23.48 -9.30
CA VAL A 777 55.51 24.85 -9.80
C VAL A 777 56.23 25.82 -8.87
N SER A 778 57.18 26.59 -9.41
CA SER A 778 57.86 27.65 -8.67
C SER A 778 57.00 28.92 -8.66
N VAL A 779 56.74 29.44 -7.47
CA VAL A 779 55.94 30.65 -7.22
C VAL A 779 56.81 31.70 -6.57
N GLN A 780 56.89 32.87 -7.20
CA GLN A 780 57.57 34.04 -6.68
C GLN A 780 56.54 35.09 -6.23
N PHE A 781 56.59 35.47 -4.96
CA PHE A 781 55.80 36.59 -4.42
C PHE A 781 56.49 37.92 -4.72
N PRO A 782 55.72 38.98 -5.05
CA PRO A 782 56.29 40.29 -5.33
C PRO A 782 56.88 40.94 -4.06
N PRO A 783 57.83 41.89 -4.23
CA PRO A 783 58.37 42.66 -3.11
C PRO A 783 57.31 43.55 -2.46
N LEU A 784 57.58 43.95 -1.21
CA LEU A 784 56.85 45.06 -0.59
C LEU A 784 56.99 46.34 -1.47
N PRO A 785 55.91 47.11 -1.70
CA PRO A 785 55.95 48.33 -2.49
C PRO A 785 56.97 49.38 -2.02
#